data_AF-A0A6C0RB38-F1
#
_entry.id   AF-A0A6C0RB38-F1
#
_cell.length_a   1.000
_cell.length_b   1.000
_cell.length_c   1.000
_cell.angle_alpha   90.00
_cell.angle_beta   90.00
_cell.angle_gamma   90.00
#
_symmetry.space_group_name_H-M   'P 1'
#
loop_
_entity.id
_entity.type
_entity.pdbx_description
1 polymer ?
#
loop_
_entity_poly.entity_id
_entity_poly.type
_entity_poly.pdbx_seq_one_letter_code
_entity_poly.pdbx_strand_id
1 'polypeptide(L)'
;MKKIAIFLSILLFMGNLVAFAQTKTLTGTVTSAEDDMPIPGVSVSVKGTTLGTITNMDGGFELKAPDDASTLIFSFIGMRIQEVEIGSQTSFSVAMQSDVIGIDEVVVTALGISREKKTLPYAAQDVKAEQLNVSGDANIKNAIVGKVAGVQMVGQAGSKLGQSGKIRIRGAISLTSDSDPLYVVDGIPVGDPNVVDMNDVESVNVLKGPNATALYGQRAEYGVIMITTKKAKAGGISVEINSNTTFDKVAYLPEYQNLYGGGYDGADEWTTLDYNAGFAGNAYPEEWSIFDGRRFIYSGYADESWGPAFDGEPYTPWYAMWPESPYYGETTPYVAQPDNIKDFYDTGVTTKNSIAISGAGDGYTARLSLTNLDQNGIIPESEYKKNTISGSFDFDATDKLSVGANFNFSKSYVQGDFDDGYSNQVTGSFNSWFARNVDMDKMRELKDLQTTGGYHASWNYWGPFYSTYFGTEKAAFWFNPYWYLGEYQNERDRIRLIGDIHATYNVNENLNVKVNASTNIYNYKQFWKVPYSIEAAADPAFYNVWNSGFGNTRQMEIENNYNGMVNYANDFGDFDVDGTAGISYRTNSYDRFRANMPTGSKTQGLVLPDVYTYSNTKLPVTAQTYKYEKEVMSMYARVSLGWREMLYLDGSYRQDWSSALPEEKNGYGYPSIGSSFIFTELIEDNSILSFGKLRAGWAQVGTDLAAMRLNQVYPLSGSPYLGSPQMYTNNQLVDPAIEPAINTSMEFGFDLKFLNNRAGLTFTYFNEIREKEIIPITMSQATGKTSFLTNAGKSKRDGIELVLDGTPVQTNNFVWNIGVNFATSNPVVEELPGDLQSINAPGGNDDWGFVYVVHKLGEEWGQLRGRAIRIDEETGQQVVNAATGTFAYDTDQYLGSVLPDFTGGIFNQFTIMNLVNVSASIDFQKGGKFFSLSEMWGQYSGLLEETAGINDQGNNVRDAIDDGGGVHVVGVDTDGNSYDQYVDSYTYFSQFNSNTIASPYVHDASYMKLRDVSVSVNLPKKWLNSTFLKTATVGFVGRNLWMISLAEDNIHNWDPSEMSQTYGENAGLPGTRSYGFDVKLTF
;
A
#
# COMPACT_ATOMS: atom_id res chain seq x y z
N MET A 1 -46.49 30.16 -31.22
CA MET A 1 -47.10 29.25 -32.21
C MET A 1 -46.48 29.34 -33.62
N LYS A 2 -46.20 30.53 -34.20
CA LYS A 2 -45.55 30.63 -35.53
C LYS A 2 -44.08 30.14 -35.61
N LYS A 3 -43.31 30.15 -34.52
CA LYS A 3 -41.91 29.64 -34.50
C LYS A 3 -41.80 28.11 -34.45
N ILE A 4 -42.78 27.44 -33.85
CA ILE A 4 -42.87 25.96 -33.80
C ILE A 4 -43.33 25.42 -35.15
N ALA A 5 -44.22 26.14 -35.85
CA ALA A 5 -44.63 25.79 -37.21
C ALA A 5 -43.45 25.87 -38.20
N ILE A 6 -42.60 26.90 -38.14
CA ILE A 6 -41.42 27.03 -39.02
C ILE A 6 -40.37 25.95 -38.72
N PHE A 7 -40.17 25.57 -37.45
CA PHE A 7 -39.27 24.49 -37.07
C PHE A 7 -39.79 23.11 -37.53
N LEU A 8 -41.10 22.85 -37.43
CA LEU A 8 -41.75 21.66 -38.00
C LEU A 8 -41.78 21.67 -39.53
N SER A 9 -41.88 22.83 -40.18
CA SER A 9 -41.79 22.95 -41.64
C SER A 9 -40.38 22.66 -42.17
N ILE A 10 -39.34 23.03 -41.43
CA ILE A 10 -37.94 22.72 -41.76
C ILE A 10 -37.64 21.23 -41.50
N LEU A 11 -38.19 20.65 -40.43
CA LEU A 11 -38.12 19.20 -40.17
C LEU A 11 -38.90 18.35 -41.20
N LEU A 12 -40.03 18.83 -41.73
CA LEU A 12 -40.78 18.15 -42.80
C LEU A 12 -40.18 18.32 -44.20
N PHE A 13 -39.40 19.38 -44.45
CA PHE A 13 -38.67 19.57 -45.72
C PHE A 13 -37.30 18.86 -45.74
N MET A 14 -36.67 18.62 -44.58
CA MET A 14 -35.44 17.80 -44.50
C MET A 14 -35.73 16.28 -44.58
N GLY A 15 -36.98 15.84 -44.41
CA GLY A 15 -37.38 14.43 -44.52
C GLY A 15 -37.57 13.88 -45.94
N ASN A 16 -37.37 14.68 -47.00
CA ASN A 16 -37.61 14.25 -48.40
C ASN A 16 -36.37 14.32 -49.31
N LEU A 17 -35.16 14.39 -48.75
CA LEU A 17 -33.92 14.18 -49.50
C LEU A 17 -33.28 12.85 -49.09
N VAL A 18 -34.03 11.75 -49.25
CA VAL A 18 -33.40 10.45 -49.47
C VAL A 18 -32.95 10.46 -50.93
N ALA A 19 -31.76 11.03 -51.17
CA ALA A 19 -31.01 10.65 -52.35
C ALA A 19 -30.82 9.13 -52.27
N PHE A 20 -31.26 8.40 -53.30
CA PHE A 20 -30.75 7.07 -53.55
C PHE A 20 -29.26 7.20 -53.80
N ALA A 21 -28.46 7.20 -52.72
CA ALA A 21 -27.05 6.89 -52.84
C ALA A 21 -27.00 5.49 -53.46
N GLN A 22 -26.36 5.39 -54.62
CA GLN A 22 -25.99 4.10 -55.15
C GLN A 22 -25.11 3.43 -54.08
N THR A 23 -25.61 2.30 -53.57
CA THR A 23 -24.92 1.50 -52.57
C THR A 23 -24.47 0.25 -53.26
N LYS A 24 -23.17 -0.03 -53.19
CA LYS A 24 -22.61 -1.30 -53.62
C LYS A 24 -22.67 -2.29 -52.46
N THR A 25 -23.10 -3.51 -52.76
CA THR A 25 -23.07 -4.60 -51.79
C THR A 25 -21.71 -5.26 -51.86
N LEU A 26 -20.96 -5.18 -50.77
CA LEU A 26 -19.65 -5.79 -50.59
C LEU A 26 -19.85 -7.11 -49.86
N THR A 27 -19.31 -8.19 -50.42
CA THR A 27 -19.36 -9.53 -49.82
C THR A 27 -17.95 -10.06 -49.64
N GLY A 28 -17.74 -11.00 -48.75
CA GLY A 28 -16.43 -11.62 -48.65
C GLY A 28 -16.32 -12.67 -47.57
N THR A 29 -15.15 -13.29 -47.47
CA THR A 29 -14.83 -14.27 -46.43
C THR A 29 -13.57 -13.82 -45.69
N VAL A 30 -13.57 -13.97 -44.38
CA VAL A 30 -12.43 -13.70 -43.52
C VAL A 30 -11.93 -15.01 -42.92
N THR A 31 -10.63 -15.24 -43.07
CA THR A 31 -9.92 -16.46 -42.64
C THR A 31 -8.71 -16.07 -41.81
N SER A 32 -8.21 -17.00 -41.01
CA SER A 32 -6.95 -16.86 -40.28
C SER A 32 -5.79 -17.15 -41.22
N ALA A 33 -4.80 -16.25 -41.25
CA ALA A 33 -3.59 -16.42 -42.05
C ALA A 33 -2.68 -17.56 -41.56
N GLU A 34 -2.91 -18.09 -40.35
CA GLU A 34 -2.09 -19.15 -39.75
C GLU A 34 -2.52 -20.56 -40.17
N ASP A 35 -3.82 -20.77 -40.36
CA ASP A 35 -4.43 -22.11 -40.53
C ASP A 35 -5.53 -22.17 -41.58
N ASP A 36 -5.74 -21.08 -42.34
CA ASP A 36 -6.79 -20.91 -43.36
C ASP A 36 -8.23 -21.16 -42.84
N MET A 37 -8.43 -21.23 -41.52
CA MET A 37 -9.76 -21.46 -40.95
C MET A 37 -10.61 -20.19 -40.98
N PRO A 38 -11.93 -20.29 -41.25
CA PRO A 38 -12.83 -19.14 -41.22
C PRO A 38 -12.94 -18.53 -39.83
N ILE A 39 -12.91 -17.19 -39.75
CA ILE A 39 -13.01 -16.46 -38.48
C ILE A 39 -14.42 -15.88 -38.33
N PRO A 40 -15.26 -16.45 -37.44
CA PRO A 40 -16.56 -15.88 -37.14
C PRO A 40 -16.46 -14.68 -36.19
N GLY A 41 -17.26 -13.63 -36.46
CA GLY A 41 -17.36 -12.45 -35.59
C GLY A 41 -16.35 -11.33 -35.85
N VAL A 42 -15.59 -11.38 -36.95
CA VAL A 42 -14.75 -10.26 -37.41
C VAL A 42 -15.62 -9.06 -37.71
N SER A 43 -15.31 -7.91 -37.12
CA SER A 43 -15.97 -6.64 -37.42
C SER A 43 -15.44 -6.09 -38.73
N VAL A 44 -16.32 -5.86 -39.70
CA VAL A 44 -16.01 -5.29 -41.01
C VAL A 44 -16.71 -3.95 -41.15
N SER A 45 -15.98 -2.84 -41.25
CA SER A 45 -16.56 -1.49 -41.29
C SER A 45 -15.96 -0.59 -42.35
N VAL A 46 -16.70 0.39 -42.84
CA VAL A 46 -16.17 1.41 -43.77
C VAL A 46 -15.44 2.51 -43.00
N LYS A 47 -14.17 2.74 -43.34
CA LYS A 47 -13.28 3.72 -42.68
C LYS A 47 -13.93 5.12 -42.64
N GLY A 48 -13.94 5.74 -41.47
CA GLY A 48 -14.52 7.08 -41.26
C GLY A 48 -16.05 7.12 -41.13
N THR A 49 -16.74 5.97 -41.09
CA THR A 49 -18.20 5.90 -40.94
C THR A 49 -18.61 4.92 -39.83
N THR A 50 -19.89 4.91 -39.47
CA THR A 50 -20.48 3.92 -38.54
C THR A 50 -21.05 2.68 -39.25
N LEU A 51 -20.91 2.58 -40.59
CA LEU A 51 -21.44 1.47 -41.38
C LEU A 51 -20.52 0.26 -41.28
N GLY A 52 -21.05 -0.86 -40.79
CA GLY A 52 -20.30 -2.12 -40.67
C GLY A 52 -21.19 -3.35 -40.47
N THR A 53 -20.57 -4.51 -40.51
CA THR A 53 -21.18 -5.84 -40.35
C THR A 53 -20.22 -6.76 -39.59
N ILE A 54 -20.62 -8.00 -39.32
CA ILE A 54 -19.76 -9.03 -38.74
C ILE A 54 -19.75 -10.29 -39.60
N THR A 55 -18.65 -11.03 -39.59
CA THR A 55 -18.60 -12.33 -40.25
C THR A 55 -19.45 -13.38 -39.55
N ASN A 56 -20.06 -14.27 -40.34
CA ASN A 56 -20.87 -15.40 -39.86
C ASN A 56 -19.98 -16.60 -39.47
N MET A 57 -20.60 -17.75 -39.14
CA MET A 57 -19.89 -18.98 -38.70
C MET A 57 -18.87 -19.51 -39.72
N ASP A 58 -19.09 -19.24 -41.00
CA ASP A 58 -18.22 -19.67 -42.10
C ASP A 58 -17.23 -18.56 -42.52
N GLY A 59 -17.08 -17.51 -41.70
CA GLY A 59 -16.22 -16.37 -41.98
C GLY A 59 -16.78 -15.39 -43.01
N GLY A 60 -17.98 -15.62 -43.54
CA GLY A 60 -18.60 -14.79 -44.59
C GLY A 60 -19.22 -13.50 -44.06
N PHE A 61 -19.10 -12.39 -44.79
CA PHE A 61 -19.77 -11.11 -44.50
C PHE A 61 -20.49 -10.53 -45.71
N GLU A 62 -21.51 -9.70 -45.45
CA GLU A 62 -22.21 -8.86 -46.42
C GLU A 62 -22.41 -7.46 -45.82
N LEU A 63 -21.99 -6.42 -46.55
CA LEU A 63 -22.03 -5.01 -46.13
C LEU A 63 -22.50 -4.12 -47.28
N LYS A 64 -23.52 -3.29 -47.05
CA LYS A 64 -23.91 -2.24 -48.01
C LYS A 64 -23.14 -0.96 -47.70
N ALA A 65 -22.26 -0.57 -48.61
CA ALA A 65 -21.43 0.62 -48.48
C ALA A 65 -21.81 1.67 -49.54
N PRO A 66 -21.66 2.98 -49.23
CA PRO A 66 -21.73 4.05 -50.24
C PRO A 66 -20.74 3.83 -51.38
N ASP A 67 -21.06 4.29 -52.59
CA ASP A 67 -20.18 4.12 -53.76
C ASP A 67 -18.81 4.81 -53.60
N ASP A 68 -18.75 5.91 -52.85
CA ASP A 68 -17.54 6.66 -52.51
C ASP A 68 -16.74 6.06 -51.33
N ALA A 69 -17.21 4.96 -50.74
CA ALA A 69 -16.44 4.22 -49.74
C ALA A 69 -15.13 3.70 -50.35
N SER A 70 -14.00 4.12 -49.77
CA SER A 70 -12.65 3.82 -50.27
C SER A 70 -11.98 2.65 -49.55
N THR A 71 -12.26 2.43 -48.26
CA THR A 71 -11.52 1.44 -47.43
C THR A 71 -12.45 0.69 -46.48
N LEU A 72 -12.25 -0.63 -46.38
CA LEU A 72 -12.81 -1.49 -45.33
C LEU A 72 -11.76 -1.71 -44.23
N ILE A 73 -12.22 -1.72 -42.98
CA ILE A 73 -11.45 -2.05 -41.79
C ILE A 73 -11.99 -3.37 -41.25
N PHE A 74 -11.10 -4.35 -41.12
CA PHE A 74 -11.35 -5.64 -40.50
C PHE A 74 -10.69 -5.65 -39.12
N SER A 75 -11.47 -5.90 -38.07
CA SER A 75 -10.94 -5.99 -36.71
C SER A 75 -11.54 -7.17 -35.95
N PHE A 76 -10.67 -7.88 -35.25
CA PHE A 76 -11.03 -9.02 -34.42
C PHE A 76 -10.05 -9.08 -33.25
N ILE A 77 -10.54 -9.46 -32.07
CA ILE A 77 -9.71 -9.49 -30.86
C ILE A 77 -8.62 -10.55 -31.03
N GLY A 78 -7.35 -10.15 -30.82
CA GLY A 78 -6.19 -11.02 -31.03
C GLY A 78 -5.70 -11.12 -32.48
N MET A 79 -6.24 -10.31 -33.40
CA MET A 79 -5.80 -10.23 -34.80
C MET A 79 -5.40 -8.78 -35.15
N ARG A 80 -4.40 -8.58 -36.01
CA ARG A 80 -4.03 -7.24 -36.49
C ARG A 80 -5.21 -6.60 -37.21
N ILE A 81 -5.47 -5.31 -36.95
CA ILE A 81 -6.45 -4.53 -37.72
C ILE A 81 -5.95 -4.48 -39.17
N GLN A 82 -6.79 -4.91 -40.10
CA GLN A 82 -6.45 -4.94 -41.51
C GLN A 82 -7.31 -3.95 -42.28
N GLU A 83 -6.65 -3.00 -42.95
CA GLU A 83 -7.31 -2.08 -43.87
C GLU A 83 -7.20 -2.61 -45.30
N VAL A 84 -8.33 -2.71 -45.99
CA VAL A 84 -8.40 -3.20 -47.37
C VAL A 84 -9.07 -2.14 -48.22
N GLU A 85 -8.38 -1.69 -49.27
CA GLU A 85 -8.93 -0.75 -50.23
C GLU A 85 -10.06 -1.41 -51.03
N ILE A 86 -11.19 -0.72 -51.15
CA ILE A 86 -12.38 -1.24 -51.84
C ILE A 86 -12.18 -1.18 -53.36
N GLY A 87 -11.65 -0.06 -53.88
CA GLY A 87 -11.50 0.19 -55.31
C GLY A 87 -12.78 -0.10 -56.10
N SER A 88 -12.67 -0.92 -57.15
CA SER A 88 -13.78 -1.45 -57.96
C SER A 88 -14.25 -2.86 -57.55
N GLN A 89 -13.72 -3.42 -56.46
CA GLN A 89 -14.03 -4.78 -56.01
C GLN A 89 -15.33 -4.82 -55.19
N THR A 90 -16.12 -5.89 -55.37
CA THR A 90 -17.35 -6.16 -54.61
C THR A 90 -17.31 -7.48 -53.85
N SER A 91 -16.23 -8.26 -54.02
CA SER A 91 -15.98 -9.52 -53.32
C SER A 91 -14.56 -9.52 -52.75
N PHE A 92 -14.42 -9.87 -51.47
CA PHE A 92 -13.15 -9.85 -50.74
C PHE A 92 -12.82 -11.21 -50.13
N SER A 93 -11.55 -11.56 -50.13
CA SER A 93 -11.00 -12.67 -49.33
C SER A 93 -9.89 -12.09 -48.47
N VAL A 94 -10.09 -12.06 -47.16
CA VAL A 94 -9.16 -11.41 -46.22
C VAL A 94 -8.62 -12.46 -45.27
N ALA A 95 -7.31 -12.68 -45.32
CA ALA A 95 -6.60 -13.50 -44.34
C ALA A 95 -6.09 -12.57 -43.24
N MET A 96 -6.77 -12.59 -42.08
CA MET A 96 -6.34 -11.82 -40.93
C MET A 96 -5.15 -12.51 -40.28
N GLN A 97 -4.11 -11.73 -40.02
CA GLN A 97 -2.96 -12.18 -39.25
C GLN A 97 -3.30 -12.11 -37.77
N SER A 98 -2.85 -13.10 -37.00
CA SER A 98 -2.79 -12.97 -35.56
C SER A 98 -2.05 -11.69 -35.20
N ASP A 99 -2.57 -11.00 -34.20
CA ASP A 99 -1.81 -9.93 -33.58
C ASP A 99 -0.64 -10.64 -32.92
N VAL A 100 0.56 -10.48 -33.50
CA VAL A 100 1.79 -11.00 -32.92
C VAL A 100 2.05 -10.18 -31.66
N ILE A 101 1.34 -10.50 -30.58
CA ILE A 101 1.47 -9.87 -29.28
C ILE A 101 2.86 -10.27 -28.75
N GLY A 102 3.79 -9.32 -28.72
CA GLY A 102 4.95 -9.40 -27.84
C GLY A 102 6.32 -9.02 -28.42
N ILE A 103 6.52 -8.94 -29.74
CA ILE A 103 7.85 -8.66 -30.32
C ILE A 103 8.08 -7.15 -30.50
N ASP A 104 7.07 -6.40 -30.96
CA ASP A 104 7.14 -4.95 -31.19
C ASP A 104 6.42 -4.13 -30.09
N GLU A 105 6.26 -4.71 -28.89
CA GLU A 105 5.66 -3.98 -27.77
C GLU A 105 6.54 -2.77 -27.39
N VAL A 106 5.94 -1.59 -27.39
CA VAL A 106 6.59 -0.36 -26.96
C VAL A 106 6.29 -0.13 -25.48
N VAL A 107 7.34 0.10 -24.70
CA VAL A 107 7.24 0.50 -23.29
C VAL A 107 7.76 1.91 -23.12
N VAL A 108 7.13 2.68 -22.23
CA VAL A 108 7.63 4.00 -21.88
C VAL A 108 8.80 3.82 -20.92
N THR A 109 9.94 4.41 -21.27
CA THR A 109 11.18 4.40 -20.49
C THR A 109 11.47 5.80 -19.95
N ALA A 110 12.63 5.96 -19.30
CA ALA A 110 12.97 7.18 -18.61
C ALA A 110 12.77 8.45 -19.43
N LEU A 111 12.28 9.50 -18.75
CA LEU A 111 11.95 10.80 -19.35
C LEU A 111 10.80 10.77 -20.38
N GLY A 112 9.97 9.71 -20.35
CA GLY A 112 8.81 9.59 -21.24
C GLY A 112 9.19 9.20 -22.67
N ILE A 113 10.31 8.51 -22.84
CA ILE A 113 10.80 8.03 -24.14
C ILE A 113 10.24 6.63 -24.38
N SER A 114 9.42 6.49 -25.41
CA SER A 114 8.89 5.21 -25.88
C SER A 114 9.98 4.39 -26.56
N ARG A 115 10.15 3.13 -26.16
CA ARG A 115 11.10 2.20 -26.78
C ARG A 115 10.50 0.83 -27.00
N GLU A 116 10.89 0.20 -28.09
CA GLU A 116 10.60 -1.19 -28.34
C GLU A 116 11.30 -2.07 -27.29
N LYS A 117 10.52 -2.92 -26.63
CA LYS A 117 10.96 -3.82 -25.56
C LYS A 117 12.08 -4.75 -26.03
N LYS A 118 12.07 -5.18 -27.31
CA LYS A 118 13.12 -6.03 -27.88
C LYS A 118 14.51 -5.37 -27.86
N THR A 119 14.59 -4.05 -27.93
CA THR A 119 15.87 -3.30 -27.95
C THR A 119 16.50 -3.11 -26.56
N LEU A 120 15.72 -3.19 -25.47
CA LEU A 120 16.18 -2.80 -24.14
C LEU A 120 17.28 -3.72 -23.57
N PRO A 121 18.36 -3.19 -22.97
CA PRO A 121 19.43 -4.00 -22.38
C PRO A 121 19.17 -4.45 -20.93
N TYR A 122 18.00 -4.14 -20.35
CA TYR A 122 17.65 -4.39 -18.95
C TYR A 122 16.24 -4.99 -18.81
N ALA A 123 15.88 -5.43 -17.61
CA ALA A 123 14.54 -5.91 -17.31
C ALA A 123 13.55 -4.75 -17.16
N ALA A 124 12.48 -4.75 -17.95
CA ALA A 124 11.33 -3.87 -17.79
C ALA A 124 10.05 -4.71 -17.81
N GLN A 125 9.25 -4.61 -16.75
CA GLN A 125 7.96 -5.30 -16.66
C GLN A 125 6.84 -4.26 -16.74
N ASP A 126 6.10 -4.31 -17.84
CA ASP A 126 4.92 -3.49 -18.07
C ASP A 126 3.67 -4.33 -17.75
N VAL A 127 2.82 -3.79 -16.89
CA VAL A 127 1.55 -4.39 -16.45
C VAL A 127 0.43 -3.51 -17.00
N LYS A 128 -0.47 -4.09 -17.80
CA LYS A 128 -1.56 -3.34 -18.45
C LYS A 128 -2.77 -3.15 -17.52
N ALA A 129 -3.63 -2.20 -17.88
CA ALA A 129 -4.85 -1.86 -17.13
C ALA A 129 -5.73 -3.08 -16.79
N GLU A 130 -5.84 -4.08 -17.66
CA GLU A 130 -6.65 -5.28 -17.45
C GLU A 130 -6.12 -6.17 -16.33
N GLN A 131 -4.81 -6.14 -16.09
CA GLN A 131 -4.14 -6.84 -15.01
C GLN A 131 -4.12 -6.00 -13.73
N LEU A 132 -4.06 -4.66 -13.84
CA LEU A 132 -4.03 -3.76 -12.68
C LEU A 132 -5.41 -3.62 -12.03
N ASN A 133 -6.44 -3.36 -12.84
CA ASN A 133 -7.78 -3.00 -12.38
C ASN A 133 -8.69 -4.24 -12.26
N VAL A 134 -8.26 -5.23 -11.47
CA VAL A 134 -9.03 -6.47 -11.26
C VAL A 134 -10.24 -6.20 -10.36
N SER A 135 -10.01 -5.60 -9.20
CA SER A 135 -10.99 -5.43 -8.13
C SER A 135 -11.54 -4.00 -8.00
N GLY A 136 -11.10 -3.06 -8.85
CA GLY A 136 -11.44 -1.65 -8.70
C GLY A 136 -10.64 -0.93 -7.61
N ASP A 137 -9.48 -1.45 -7.20
CA ASP A 137 -8.69 -0.90 -6.08
C ASP A 137 -8.46 0.62 -6.24
N ALA A 138 -8.68 1.35 -5.15
CA ALA A 138 -8.37 2.77 -5.05
C ALA A 138 -6.86 3.02 -4.93
N ASN A 139 -6.08 1.96 -4.67
CA ASN A 139 -4.65 1.99 -4.44
C ASN A 139 -3.84 1.30 -5.54
N ILE A 140 -3.01 2.07 -6.24
CA ILE A 140 -2.13 1.58 -7.31
C ILE A 140 -1.00 0.70 -6.77
N LYS A 141 -0.52 0.94 -5.55
CA LYS A 141 0.56 0.13 -4.96
C LYS A 141 0.10 -1.31 -4.76
N ASN A 142 -1.11 -1.52 -4.23
CA ASN A 142 -1.69 -2.85 -4.04
C ASN A 142 -1.86 -3.60 -5.37
N ALA A 143 -2.22 -2.89 -6.43
CA ALA A 143 -2.56 -3.48 -7.72
C ALA A 143 -1.37 -4.11 -8.46
N ILE A 144 -0.12 -3.73 -8.17
CA ILE A 144 1.08 -4.30 -8.81
C ILE A 144 1.69 -5.48 -8.04
N VAL A 145 1.32 -5.65 -6.78
CA VAL A 145 1.87 -6.69 -5.90
C VAL A 145 1.43 -8.06 -6.39
N GLY A 146 2.36 -9.01 -6.44
CA GLY A 146 2.13 -10.34 -6.99
C GLY A 146 2.01 -10.40 -8.52
N LYS A 147 2.11 -9.26 -9.23
CA LYS A 147 2.08 -9.20 -10.71
C LYS A 147 3.42 -8.82 -11.33
N VAL A 148 4.35 -8.30 -10.52
CA VAL A 148 5.69 -7.90 -10.92
C VAL A 148 6.72 -8.63 -10.08
N ALA A 149 7.69 -9.28 -10.73
CA ALA A 149 8.75 -10.01 -10.02
C ALA A 149 9.61 -9.02 -9.20
N GLY A 150 9.93 -9.36 -7.95
CA GLY A 150 10.81 -8.56 -7.11
C GLY A 150 10.16 -7.31 -6.52
N VAL A 151 8.84 -7.17 -6.65
CA VAL A 151 8.03 -6.15 -5.98
C VAL A 151 7.41 -6.76 -4.72
N GLN A 152 7.73 -6.19 -3.57
CA GLN A 152 7.17 -6.56 -2.27
C GLN A 152 6.30 -5.43 -1.73
N MET A 153 5.12 -5.77 -1.20
CA MET A 153 4.32 -4.85 -0.38
C MET A 153 4.84 -4.90 1.06
N VAL A 154 5.10 -3.73 1.63
CA VAL A 154 5.43 -3.59 3.04
C VAL A 154 4.39 -2.70 3.69
N GLY A 155 3.42 -3.35 4.32
CA GLY A 155 2.61 -2.81 5.39
C GLY A 155 1.30 -2.09 5.03
N GLN A 156 0.72 -1.56 6.09
CA GLN A 156 -0.58 -0.88 6.21
C GLN A 156 -1.81 -1.74 5.99
N ALA A 157 -2.56 -1.93 7.06
CA ALA A 157 -3.85 -2.60 7.06
C ALA A 157 -4.91 -1.89 6.22
N GLY A 158 -5.78 -2.67 5.56
CA GLY A 158 -6.87 -2.17 4.73
C GLY A 158 -7.92 -1.33 5.48
N SER A 159 -7.96 -1.42 6.82
CA SER A 159 -8.83 -0.60 7.68
C SER A 159 -8.32 0.83 7.88
N LYS A 160 -7.06 1.11 7.56
CA LYS A 160 -6.49 2.46 7.64
C LYS A 160 -6.83 3.27 6.38
N LEU A 161 -7.81 4.15 6.50
CA LEU A 161 -8.32 4.90 5.36
C LEU A 161 -7.34 5.96 4.81
N GLY A 162 -7.28 6.06 3.48
CA GLY A 162 -6.48 7.05 2.76
C GLY A 162 -4.96 6.91 2.96
N GLN A 163 -4.51 5.76 3.43
CA GLN A 163 -3.09 5.39 3.57
C GLN A 163 -2.83 4.03 2.90
N SER A 164 -1.58 3.74 2.63
CA SER A 164 -1.12 2.43 2.18
C SER A 164 0.35 2.26 2.50
N GLY A 165 0.80 1.01 2.54
CA GLY A 165 2.20 0.70 2.73
C GLY A 165 3.08 1.17 1.58
N LYS A 166 4.33 0.72 1.65
CA LYS A 166 5.37 1.03 0.68
C LYS A 166 5.66 -0.16 -0.22
N ILE A 167 6.19 0.12 -1.39
CA ILE A 167 6.71 -0.87 -2.31
C ILE A 167 8.21 -0.96 -2.14
N ARG A 168 8.73 -2.17 -1.99
CA ARG A 168 10.16 -2.46 -2.02
C ARG A 168 10.49 -3.22 -3.30
N ILE A 169 11.48 -2.74 -4.06
CA ILE A 169 11.94 -3.38 -5.30
C ILE A 169 13.31 -4.01 -5.07
N ARG A 170 13.43 -5.31 -5.35
CA ARG A 170 14.65 -6.12 -5.19
C ARG A 170 15.21 -6.09 -3.75
N GLY A 171 14.36 -6.08 -2.73
CA GLY A 171 14.81 -6.02 -1.32
C GLY A 171 15.41 -4.65 -0.96
N ALA A 172 16.03 -4.56 0.22
CA ALA A 172 16.61 -3.31 0.72
C ALA A 172 18.05 -3.12 0.24
N ILE A 173 18.51 -1.86 0.09
CA ILE A 173 19.89 -1.53 -0.27
C ILE A 173 20.47 -0.41 0.60
N SER A 174 19.68 0.58 1.03
CA SER A 174 20.19 1.68 1.86
C SER A 174 20.32 1.25 3.32
N LEU A 175 21.43 1.60 3.96
CA LEU A 175 21.67 1.40 5.39
C LEU A 175 20.98 2.46 6.27
N THR A 176 20.42 3.51 5.67
CA THR A 176 19.82 4.64 6.40
C THR A 176 18.36 4.88 6.08
N SER A 177 17.81 4.18 5.08
CA SER A 177 16.45 4.35 4.60
C SER A 177 15.88 3.06 4.04
N ASP A 178 14.57 2.88 4.19
CA ASP A 178 13.79 1.84 3.53
C ASP A 178 12.52 2.49 2.98
N SER A 179 12.67 3.10 1.81
CA SER A 179 11.70 4.00 1.18
C SER A 179 11.08 3.41 -0.08
N ASP A 180 9.94 3.99 -0.49
CA ASP A 180 9.32 3.72 -1.78
C ASP A 180 10.25 4.02 -2.98
N PRO A 181 10.06 3.33 -4.13
CA PRO A 181 10.63 3.77 -5.40
C PRO A 181 10.09 5.14 -5.82
N LEU A 182 10.75 5.75 -6.80
CA LEU A 182 10.23 6.96 -7.42
C LEU A 182 8.97 6.64 -8.22
N TYR A 183 7.86 7.28 -7.90
CA TYR A 183 6.66 7.21 -8.73
C TYR A 183 6.69 8.31 -9.79
N VAL A 184 6.33 7.97 -11.03
CA VAL A 184 6.29 8.90 -12.16
C VAL A 184 4.98 8.75 -12.90
N VAL A 185 4.16 9.79 -12.99
CA VAL A 185 2.90 9.80 -13.73
C VAL A 185 3.10 10.64 -14.98
N ASP A 186 2.99 10.05 -16.18
CA ASP A 186 3.16 10.73 -17.47
C ASP A 186 4.46 11.58 -17.55
N GLY A 187 5.54 11.08 -16.94
CA GLY A 187 6.84 11.76 -16.88
C GLY A 187 7.00 12.75 -15.72
N ILE A 188 5.98 12.96 -14.89
CA ILE A 188 5.99 13.86 -13.73
C ILE A 188 6.28 13.06 -12.45
N PRO A 189 7.36 13.35 -11.71
CA PRO A 189 7.64 12.75 -10.41
C PRO A 189 6.58 13.05 -9.35
N VAL A 190 6.13 12.02 -8.65
CA VAL A 190 5.16 12.13 -7.56
C VAL A 190 5.61 11.31 -6.35
N GLY A 191 5.17 11.72 -5.17
CA GLY A 191 5.45 11.03 -3.90
C GLY A 191 4.42 9.95 -3.55
N ASP A 192 3.31 9.88 -4.29
CA ASP A 192 2.26 8.87 -4.10
C ASP A 192 1.58 8.63 -5.46
N PRO A 193 1.54 7.39 -5.99
CA PRO A 193 0.92 7.10 -7.27
C PRO A 193 -0.60 7.32 -7.24
N ASN A 194 -1.23 7.26 -6.05
CA ASN A 194 -2.67 7.43 -5.87
C ASN A 194 -3.15 8.88 -6.10
N VAL A 195 -2.32 9.76 -6.66
CA VAL A 195 -2.77 11.03 -7.24
C VAL A 195 -3.65 10.83 -8.48
N VAL A 196 -3.50 9.69 -9.16
CA VAL A 196 -4.32 9.25 -10.30
C VAL A 196 -5.34 8.20 -9.84
N ASP A 197 -6.49 8.14 -10.50
CA ASP A 197 -7.45 7.05 -10.30
C ASP A 197 -7.06 5.81 -11.12
N MET A 198 -7.25 4.61 -10.57
CA MET A 198 -6.94 3.36 -11.27
C MET A 198 -7.67 3.22 -12.61
N ASN A 199 -8.89 3.76 -12.77
CA ASN A 199 -9.62 3.70 -14.03
C ASN A 199 -8.95 4.54 -15.14
N ASP A 200 -8.11 5.50 -14.77
CA ASP A 200 -7.37 6.37 -15.68
C ASP A 200 -5.97 5.83 -16.04
N VAL A 201 -5.52 4.75 -15.39
CA VAL A 201 -4.23 4.10 -15.69
C VAL A 201 -4.35 3.21 -16.93
N GLU A 202 -3.45 3.36 -17.90
CA GLU A 202 -3.32 2.47 -19.07
C GLU A 202 -2.30 1.36 -18.81
N SER A 203 -1.14 1.71 -18.24
CA SER A 203 -0.12 0.74 -17.85
C SER A 203 0.77 1.24 -16.72
N VAL A 204 1.41 0.29 -16.05
CA VAL A 204 2.48 0.53 -15.08
C VAL A 204 3.74 -0.22 -15.51
N ASN A 205 4.82 0.51 -15.73
CA ASN A 205 6.13 -0.04 -16.03
C ASN A 205 7.06 0.08 -14.82
N VAL A 206 7.61 -1.04 -14.36
CA VAL A 206 8.52 -1.09 -13.21
C VAL A 206 9.97 -1.21 -13.67
N LEU A 207 10.76 -0.19 -13.36
CA LEU A 207 12.19 -0.07 -13.66
C LEU A 207 12.99 -0.34 -12.37
N LYS A 208 13.66 -1.49 -12.28
CA LYS A 208 14.03 -2.07 -10.98
C LYS A 208 15.41 -1.72 -10.44
N GLY A 209 16.31 -1.20 -11.27
CA GLY A 209 17.67 -0.89 -10.87
C GLY A 209 18.34 0.16 -11.76
N PRO A 210 19.58 0.55 -11.42
CA PRO A 210 20.34 1.59 -12.12
C PRO A 210 20.39 1.46 -13.65
N ASN A 211 20.42 0.21 -14.16
CA ASN A 211 20.42 -0.06 -15.61
C ASN A 211 19.20 0.51 -16.34
N ALA A 212 18.06 0.59 -15.66
CA ALA A 212 16.80 1.08 -16.22
C ALA A 212 16.51 2.53 -15.81
N THR A 213 17.15 3.03 -14.75
CA THR A 213 16.73 4.27 -14.09
C THR A 213 17.74 5.42 -14.16
N ALA A 214 18.94 5.19 -14.71
CA ALA A 214 20.01 6.20 -14.75
C ALA A 214 19.56 7.58 -15.25
N LEU A 215 18.69 7.65 -16.26
CA LEU A 215 18.21 8.91 -16.81
C LEU A 215 17.23 9.67 -15.89
N TYR A 216 16.60 9.03 -14.89
CA TYR A 216 15.82 9.71 -13.84
C TYR A 216 16.69 10.34 -12.76
N GLY A 217 17.97 9.94 -12.72
CA GLY A 217 19.00 10.45 -11.84
C GLY A 217 18.79 10.09 -10.37
N GLN A 218 19.29 10.96 -9.49
CA GLN A 218 19.52 10.63 -8.07
C GLN A 218 18.30 10.16 -7.27
N ARG A 219 17.08 10.47 -7.72
CA ARG A 219 15.83 10.02 -7.08
C ARG A 219 15.49 8.56 -7.31
N ALA A 220 16.08 7.93 -8.32
CA ALA A 220 15.70 6.60 -8.75
C ALA A 220 16.52 5.48 -8.10
N GLU A 221 17.06 5.76 -6.91
CA GLU A 221 17.93 4.84 -6.15
C GLU A 221 17.24 3.54 -5.74
N TYR A 222 15.92 3.58 -5.49
CA TYR A 222 15.11 2.40 -5.12
C TYR A 222 14.31 1.84 -6.31
N GLY A 223 14.61 2.28 -7.54
CA GLY A 223 13.83 1.97 -8.73
C GLY A 223 12.77 3.04 -9.06
N VAL A 224 12.04 2.82 -10.15
CA VAL A 224 11.00 3.72 -10.65
C VAL A 224 9.75 2.92 -11.00
N ILE A 225 8.59 3.39 -10.56
CA ILE A 225 7.28 2.91 -11.00
C ILE A 225 6.68 3.99 -11.89
N MET A 226 6.63 3.71 -13.18
CA MET A 226 6.12 4.62 -14.19
C MET A 226 4.67 4.28 -14.52
N ILE A 227 3.79 5.24 -14.32
CA ILE A 227 2.37 5.15 -14.61
C ILE A 227 2.11 5.96 -15.88
N THR A 228 1.52 5.30 -16.87
CA THR A 228 1.03 5.96 -18.09
C THR A 228 -0.49 6.07 -18.00
N THR A 229 -1.03 7.27 -18.14
CA THR A 229 -2.47 7.48 -18.13
C THR A 229 -3.10 7.24 -19.51
N LYS A 230 -4.38 6.88 -19.50
CA LYS A 230 -5.17 6.70 -20.71
C LYS A 230 -5.23 7.99 -21.51
N LYS A 231 -4.93 7.89 -22.80
CA LYS A 231 -5.16 8.95 -23.79
C LYS A 231 -6.37 8.62 -24.66
N ALA A 232 -6.91 9.62 -25.35
CA ALA A 232 -7.98 9.36 -26.31
C ALA A 232 -7.43 8.56 -27.50
N LYS A 233 -8.08 7.44 -27.80
CA LYS A 233 -7.78 6.62 -28.99
C LYS A 233 -8.56 7.17 -30.19
N ALA A 234 -8.03 7.00 -31.41
CA ALA A 234 -8.71 7.41 -32.63
C ALA A 234 -10.09 6.73 -32.74
N GLY A 235 -11.18 7.49 -32.97
CA GLY A 235 -12.52 6.88 -33.01
C GLY A 235 -13.74 7.77 -32.72
N GLY A 236 -13.67 9.08 -32.90
CA GLY A 236 -14.76 9.99 -32.55
C GLY A 236 -14.93 10.16 -31.03
N ILE A 237 -16.08 10.64 -30.58
CA ILE A 237 -16.35 10.89 -29.16
C ILE A 237 -16.81 9.59 -28.48
N SER A 238 -16.23 9.30 -27.31
CA SER A 238 -16.60 8.19 -26.43
C SER A 238 -16.80 8.70 -25.01
N VAL A 239 -17.88 8.25 -24.37
CA VAL A 239 -18.13 8.49 -22.95
C VAL A 239 -18.11 7.14 -22.24
N GLU A 240 -17.32 7.03 -21.19
CA GLU A 240 -17.23 5.86 -20.32
C GLU A 240 -17.74 6.25 -18.93
N ILE A 241 -18.64 5.43 -18.37
CA ILE A 241 -19.12 5.54 -17.00
C ILE A 241 -18.78 4.23 -16.30
N ASN A 242 -18.09 4.32 -15.16
CA ASN A 242 -17.81 3.18 -14.30
C ASN A 242 -18.38 3.47 -12.90
N SER A 243 -19.07 2.49 -12.31
CA SER A 243 -19.60 2.55 -10.96
C SER A 243 -19.23 1.26 -10.25
N ASN A 244 -18.52 1.39 -9.14
CA ASN A 244 -18.01 0.30 -8.34
C ASN A 244 -18.47 0.48 -6.89
N THR A 245 -19.01 -0.57 -6.29
CA THR A 245 -19.41 -0.58 -4.87
C THR A 245 -18.82 -1.81 -4.21
N THR A 246 -18.04 -1.63 -3.15
CA THR A 246 -17.46 -2.70 -2.35
C THR A 246 -17.87 -2.59 -0.89
N PHE A 247 -17.97 -3.75 -0.24
CA PHE A 247 -18.23 -3.92 1.17
C PHE A 247 -17.00 -4.52 1.82
N ASP A 248 -16.48 -3.85 2.85
CA ASP A 248 -15.29 -4.24 3.58
C ASP A 248 -15.69 -4.82 4.93
N LYS A 249 -15.09 -5.94 5.32
CA LYS A 249 -15.23 -6.53 6.65
C LYS A 249 -13.87 -6.73 7.27
N VAL A 250 -13.80 -6.62 8.60
CA VAL A 250 -12.61 -6.98 9.36
C VAL A 250 -12.16 -8.39 8.99
N ALA A 251 -10.86 -8.56 8.79
CA ALA A 251 -10.22 -9.83 8.49
C ALA A 251 -9.07 -10.09 9.47
N TYR A 252 -8.84 -11.37 9.78
CA TYR A 252 -7.71 -11.85 10.57
C TYR A 252 -7.62 -11.19 11.96
N LEU A 253 -8.48 -11.63 12.88
CA LEU A 253 -8.38 -11.29 14.30
C LEU A 253 -7.72 -12.45 15.06
N PRO A 254 -7.02 -12.18 16.17
CA PRO A 254 -6.50 -13.22 17.06
C PRO A 254 -7.57 -14.18 17.56
N GLU A 255 -7.11 -15.35 18.00
CA GLU A 255 -7.95 -16.34 18.68
C GLU A 255 -7.99 -16.02 20.18
N TYR A 256 -9.18 -15.75 20.70
CA TYR A 256 -9.40 -15.28 22.07
C TYR A 256 -9.96 -16.40 22.95
N GLN A 257 -9.52 -16.46 24.21
CA GLN A 257 -10.16 -17.35 25.17
C GLN A 257 -11.59 -16.88 25.50
N ASN A 258 -12.47 -17.83 25.84
CA ASN A 258 -13.87 -17.55 26.18
C ASN A 258 -14.34 -18.38 27.39
N LEU A 259 -13.41 -18.72 28.29
CA LEU A 259 -13.68 -19.48 29.51
C LEU A 259 -13.71 -18.59 30.75
N TYR A 260 -13.01 -17.47 30.72
CA TYR A 260 -12.84 -16.54 31.84
C TYR A 260 -13.14 -15.10 31.40
N GLY A 261 -13.75 -14.30 32.27
CA GLY A 261 -14.02 -12.88 31.99
C GLY A 261 -13.01 -11.92 32.60
N GLY A 262 -13.40 -10.66 32.75
CA GLY A 262 -12.52 -9.60 33.28
C GLY A 262 -12.16 -9.78 34.77
N GLY A 263 -10.90 -9.54 35.11
CA GLY A 263 -10.35 -9.62 36.47
C GLY A 263 -8.85 -9.94 36.49
N TYR A 264 -8.26 -9.97 37.69
CA TYR A 264 -6.84 -10.28 37.93
C TYR A 264 -6.64 -11.58 38.74
N ASP A 265 -7.59 -11.92 39.62
CA ASP A 265 -7.41 -12.95 40.65
C ASP A 265 -8.36 -14.16 40.54
N GLY A 266 -8.78 -14.52 39.32
CA GLY A 266 -9.57 -15.72 39.07
C GLY A 266 -10.88 -15.75 39.86
N ALA A 267 -11.18 -16.86 40.56
CA ALA A 267 -12.43 -17.01 41.32
C ALA A 267 -12.56 -16.07 42.54
N ASP A 268 -11.43 -15.58 43.08
CA ASP A 268 -11.40 -14.70 44.26
C ASP A 268 -11.87 -13.27 43.93
N GLU A 269 -12.05 -12.95 42.64
CA GLU A 269 -12.68 -11.72 42.18
C GLU A 269 -14.18 -11.65 42.53
N TRP A 270 -14.84 -12.77 42.83
CA TRP A 270 -16.25 -12.74 43.18
C TRP A 270 -16.50 -12.22 44.57
N THR A 271 -17.40 -11.24 44.64
CA THR A 271 -17.79 -10.64 45.91
C THR A 271 -19.27 -10.26 45.89
N THR A 272 -19.80 -9.96 47.07
CA THR A 272 -21.19 -9.56 47.28
C THR A 272 -21.23 -8.18 47.93
N LEU A 273 -22.10 -7.30 47.44
CA LEU A 273 -22.20 -5.95 47.99
C LEU A 273 -22.95 -6.00 49.32
N ASP A 274 -22.32 -5.54 50.40
CA ASP A 274 -22.97 -5.30 51.69
C ASP A 274 -23.16 -3.79 51.87
N TYR A 275 -24.38 -3.31 51.61
CA TYR A 275 -24.68 -1.89 51.60
C TYR A 275 -24.40 -1.23 52.97
N ASN A 276 -24.71 -1.94 54.06
CA ASN A 276 -24.58 -1.40 55.41
C ASN A 276 -23.13 -1.37 55.89
N ALA A 277 -22.28 -2.31 55.43
CA ALA A 277 -20.87 -2.35 55.78
C ALA A 277 -20.06 -1.21 55.11
N GLY A 278 -20.47 -0.76 53.93
CA GLY A 278 -19.67 0.18 53.13
C GLY A 278 -18.35 -0.43 52.65
N PHE A 279 -17.42 0.41 52.21
CA PHE A 279 -16.08 -0.04 51.80
C PHE A 279 -14.97 0.82 52.39
N ALA A 280 -13.96 0.17 53.00
CA ALA A 280 -12.80 0.83 53.61
C ALA A 280 -13.17 1.99 54.56
N GLY A 281 -14.32 1.89 55.25
CA GLY A 281 -14.83 2.91 56.18
C GLY A 281 -15.67 4.02 55.53
N ASN A 282 -15.90 3.97 54.22
CA ASN A 282 -16.79 4.88 53.50
C ASN A 282 -18.15 4.23 53.25
N ALA A 283 -19.24 4.96 53.51
CA ALA A 283 -20.59 4.50 53.18
C ALA A 283 -20.80 4.52 51.66
N TYR A 284 -21.59 3.57 51.15
CA TYR A 284 -22.01 3.60 49.76
C TYR A 284 -23.06 4.69 49.51
N PRO A 285 -23.18 5.19 48.26
CA PRO A 285 -24.31 6.03 47.85
C PRO A 285 -25.66 5.33 48.09
N GLU A 286 -26.69 6.09 48.48
CA GLU A 286 -28.02 5.55 48.81
C GLU A 286 -28.62 4.75 47.64
N GLU A 287 -28.34 5.21 46.43
CA GLU A 287 -28.75 4.60 45.18
C GLU A 287 -28.33 3.12 45.13
N TRP A 288 -27.15 2.77 45.67
CA TRP A 288 -26.60 1.43 45.61
C TRP A 288 -27.20 0.43 46.60
N SER A 289 -28.13 0.85 47.45
CA SER A 289 -28.88 -0.06 48.33
C SER A 289 -29.64 -1.15 47.57
N ILE A 290 -30.00 -0.92 46.29
CA ILE A 290 -30.63 -1.91 45.41
C ILE A 290 -29.70 -3.09 45.07
N PHE A 291 -28.39 -2.92 45.21
CA PHE A 291 -27.38 -3.93 44.94
C PHE A 291 -27.00 -4.74 46.19
N ASP A 292 -27.61 -4.47 47.35
CA ASP A 292 -27.35 -5.23 48.57
C ASP A 292 -27.60 -6.73 48.35
N GLY A 293 -26.61 -7.55 48.72
CA GLY A 293 -26.65 -9.00 48.51
C GLY A 293 -26.40 -9.45 47.07
N ARG A 294 -26.08 -8.56 46.12
CA ARG A 294 -25.80 -8.93 44.73
C ARG A 294 -24.33 -9.21 44.47
N ARG A 295 -24.12 -10.15 43.54
CA ARG A 295 -22.80 -10.55 43.05
C ARG A 295 -22.24 -9.56 42.03
N PHE A 296 -20.94 -9.29 42.13
CA PHE A 296 -20.19 -8.49 41.16
C PHE A 296 -18.69 -8.84 41.19
N ILE A 297 -17.92 -8.28 40.26
CA ILE A 297 -16.46 -8.46 40.14
C ILE A 297 -15.75 -7.39 40.99
N TYR A 298 -14.91 -7.82 41.94
CA TYR A 298 -14.20 -6.97 42.87
C TYR A 298 -13.36 -5.90 42.14
N SER A 299 -12.50 -6.34 41.22
CA SER A 299 -11.65 -5.49 40.39
C SER A 299 -12.38 -5.03 39.13
N GLY A 300 -13.47 -4.26 39.28
CA GLY A 300 -14.25 -3.77 38.13
C GLY A 300 -13.45 -2.93 37.10
N TYR A 301 -12.27 -2.43 37.49
CA TYR A 301 -11.33 -1.70 36.63
C TYR A 301 -10.35 -2.58 35.87
N ALA A 302 -10.39 -3.90 36.08
CA ALA A 302 -9.55 -4.81 35.33
C ALA A 302 -9.83 -4.67 33.84
N ASP A 303 -8.78 -4.40 33.07
CA ASP A 303 -8.77 -4.47 31.61
C ASP A 303 -8.06 -5.75 31.12
N GLU A 304 -7.77 -6.67 32.03
CA GLU A 304 -7.28 -8.01 31.78
C GLU A 304 -8.40 -9.05 31.91
N SER A 305 -8.15 -10.25 31.37
CA SER A 305 -9.06 -11.39 31.33
C SER A 305 -8.58 -12.56 32.19
N TRP A 306 -7.97 -12.28 33.35
CA TRP A 306 -7.63 -13.26 34.40
C TRP A 306 -8.74 -13.39 35.45
N GLY A 307 -9.96 -12.97 35.12
CA GLY A 307 -11.09 -13.03 36.04
C GLY A 307 -11.66 -14.43 36.23
N PRO A 308 -12.82 -14.52 36.90
CA PRO A 308 -13.45 -15.80 37.16
C PRO A 308 -13.88 -16.54 35.90
N ALA A 309 -14.04 -17.86 36.03
CA ALA A 309 -14.65 -18.69 35.00
C ALA A 309 -16.12 -18.30 34.78
N PHE A 310 -16.58 -18.40 33.54
CA PHE A 310 -17.99 -18.22 33.20
C PHE A 310 -18.84 -19.34 33.78
N ASP A 311 -19.79 -18.98 34.65
CA ASP A 311 -20.68 -19.93 35.33
C ASP A 311 -22.16 -19.74 34.99
N GLY A 312 -22.50 -18.69 34.21
CA GLY A 312 -23.87 -18.36 33.83
C GLY A 312 -24.75 -17.84 34.97
N GLU A 313 -24.20 -17.69 36.18
CA GLU A 313 -24.92 -17.15 37.31
C GLU A 313 -25.10 -15.63 37.16
N PRO A 314 -26.18 -15.06 37.72
CA PRO A 314 -26.43 -13.63 37.61
C PRO A 314 -25.35 -12.80 38.33
N TYR A 315 -24.85 -11.77 37.65
CA TYR A 315 -23.97 -10.74 38.23
C TYR A 315 -24.47 -9.34 37.85
N THR A 316 -23.96 -8.32 38.54
CA THR A 316 -24.24 -6.91 38.24
C THR A 316 -23.24 -6.38 37.20
N PRO A 317 -23.65 -6.13 35.94
CA PRO A 317 -22.76 -5.61 34.91
C PRO A 317 -22.49 -4.12 35.10
N TRP A 318 -21.38 -3.63 34.51
CA TRP A 318 -20.94 -2.23 34.61
C TRP A 318 -22.06 -1.23 34.28
N TYR A 319 -22.88 -1.52 33.26
CA TYR A 319 -23.93 -0.60 32.81
C TYR A 319 -25.16 -0.60 33.71
N ALA A 320 -25.35 -1.60 34.58
CA ALA A 320 -26.47 -1.66 35.51
C ALA A 320 -26.19 -0.88 36.80
N MET A 321 -24.97 -0.37 36.98
CA MET A 321 -24.54 0.35 38.18
C MET A 321 -25.00 1.82 38.24
N TRP A 322 -25.44 2.37 37.10
CA TRP A 322 -25.73 3.80 36.95
C TRP A 322 -27.23 4.05 36.98
N PRO A 323 -27.76 4.89 37.91
CA PRO A 323 -29.19 5.23 37.98
C PRO A 323 -29.80 5.72 36.66
N GLU A 324 -28.99 6.36 35.83
CA GLU A 324 -29.35 6.89 34.51
C GLU A 324 -29.48 5.79 33.44
N SER A 325 -29.01 4.59 33.71
CA SER A 325 -29.10 3.44 32.80
C SER A 325 -30.53 2.88 32.76
N PRO A 326 -31.06 2.54 31.57
CA PRO A 326 -32.34 1.85 31.47
C PRO A 326 -32.30 0.44 32.10
N TYR A 327 -31.11 -0.10 32.36
CA TYR A 327 -30.86 -1.40 33.00
C TYR A 327 -30.47 -1.28 34.47
N TYR A 328 -30.69 -0.10 35.08
CA TYR A 328 -30.28 0.15 36.45
C TYR A 328 -30.87 -0.89 37.42
N GLY A 329 -30.02 -1.50 38.23
CA GLY A 329 -30.47 -2.51 39.17
C GLY A 329 -30.92 -3.82 38.51
N GLU A 330 -30.55 -4.09 37.26
CA GLU A 330 -30.70 -5.41 36.64
C GLU A 330 -29.44 -6.28 36.83
N THR A 331 -29.58 -7.58 36.61
CA THR A 331 -28.46 -8.54 36.58
C THR A 331 -28.47 -9.26 35.24
N THR A 332 -27.31 -9.68 34.78
CA THR A 332 -27.17 -10.50 33.56
C THR A 332 -26.41 -11.79 33.89
N PRO A 333 -26.64 -12.91 33.19
CA PRO A 333 -25.79 -14.09 33.29
C PRO A 333 -24.32 -13.76 33.00
N TYR A 334 -23.39 -14.26 33.81
CA TYR A 334 -21.96 -14.11 33.53
C TYR A 334 -21.51 -15.13 32.47
N VAL A 335 -21.46 -14.68 31.21
CA VAL A 335 -21.13 -15.50 30.04
C VAL A 335 -20.12 -14.79 29.14
N ALA A 336 -19.38 -15.57 28.36
CA ALA A 336 -18.48 -15.04 27.34
C ALA A 336 -19.25 -14.32 26.23
N GLN A 337 -18.58 -13.37 25.59
CA GLN A 337 -19.00 -12.69 24.37
C GLN A 337 -17.99 -13.01 23.26
N PRO A 338 -18.06 -14.18 22.60
CA PRO A 338 -17.00 -14.68 21.72
C PRO A 338 -16.65 -13.73 20.57
N ASP A 339 -17.65 -13.10 19.98
CA ASP A 339 -17.47 -12.19 18.84
C ASP A 339 -17.32 -10.71 19.26
N ASN A 340 -17.21 -10.36 20.54
CA ASN A 340 -17.24 -8.95 20.99
C ASN A 340 -16.27 -8.02 20.21
N ILE A 341 -14.99 -8.38 20.06
CA ILE A 341 -14.02 -7.54 19.33
C ILE A 341 -14.37 -7.45 17.84
N LYS A 342 -14.95 -8.50 17.26
CA LYS A 342 -15.39 -8.50 15.86
C LYS A 342 -16.65 -7.65 15.67
N ASP A 343 -17.59 -7.70 16.62
CA ASP A 343 -18.85 -6.96 16.61
C ASP A 343 -18.67 -5.45 16.82
N PHE A 344 -17.48 -5.03 17.27
CA PHE A 344 -17.08 -3.62 17.25
C PHE A 344 -17.04 -3.04 15.82
N TYR A 345 -16.53 -3.82 14.87
CA TYR A 345 -16.28 -3.32 13.52
C TYR A 345 -17.57 -3.29 12.69
N ASP A 346 -17.82 -2.16 12.03
CA ASP A 346 -18.90 -2.01 11.08
C ASP A 346 -18.55 -2.68 9.73
N THR A 347 -19.57 -2.94 8.91
CA THR A 347 -19.32 -3.24 7.49
C THR A 347 -18.99 -1.94 6.77
N GLY A 348 -17.74 -1.79 6.34
CA GLY A 348 -17.29 -0.66 5.54
C GLY A 348 -17.96 -0.68 4.17
N VAL A 349 -18.21 0.50 3.60
CA VAL A 349 -18.84 0.64 2.29
C VAL A 349 -18.05 1.66 1.49
N THR A 350 -17.53 1.25 0.34
CA THR A 350 -16.88 2.13 -0.63
C THR A 350 -17.72 2.20 -1.89
N THR A 351 -18.00 3.42 -2.36
CA THR A 351 -18.60 3.67 -3.67
C THR A 351 -17.68 4.55 -4.48
N LYS A 352 -17.33 4.11 -5.69
CA LYS A 352 -16.48 4.81 -6.64
C LYS A 352 -17.22 4.99 -7.96
N ASN A 353 -17.42 6.24 -8.37
CA ASN A 353 -18.09 6.59 -9.62
C ASN A 353 -17.14 7.40 -10.49
N SER A 354 -16.91 6.95 -11.72
CA SER A 354 -16.03 7.60 -12.68
C SER A 354 -16.77 7.89 -13.99
N ILE A 355 -16.51 9.06 -14.55
CA ILE A 355 -16.98 9.46 -15.88
C ILE A 355 -15.76 9.93 -16.66
N ALA A 356 -15.51 9.34 -17.82
CA ALA A 356 -14.47 9.77 -18.74
C ALA A 356 -15.07 10.11 -20.10
N ILE A 357 -14.66 11.26 -20.64
CA ILE A 357 -15.00 11.72 -21.99
C ILE A 357 -13.70 11.74 -22.78
N SER A 358 -13.70 11.10 -23.94
CA SER A 358 -12.57 11.09 -24.84
C SER A 358 -13.02 11.43 -26.25
N GLY A 359 -12.14 12.11 -27.00
CA GLY A 359 -12.36 12.44 -28.40
C GLY A 359 -11.04 12.59 -29.12
N ALA A 360 -11.03 12.17 -30.38
CA ALA A 360 -9.89 12.32 -31.28
C ALA A 360 -10.39 12.73 -32.67
N GLY A 361 -9.64 13.62 -33.32
CA GLY A 361 -9.86 14.04 -34.70
C GLY A 361 -8.53 14.27 -35.42
N ASP A 362 -8.56 14.87 -36.61
CA ASP A 362 -7.36 15.15 -37.38
C ASP A 362 -6.48 16.17 -36.63
N GLY A 363 -5.33 15.71 -36.12
CA GLY A 363 -4.35 16.52 -35.42
C GLY A 363 -4.71 16.90 -33.97
N TYR A 364 -5.68 16.25 -33.33
CA TYR A 364 -5.91 16.46 -31.89
C TYR A 364 -6.48 15.23 -31.17
N THR A 365 -6.11 15.08 -29.91
CA THR A 365 -6.66 14.10 -28.98
C THR A 365 -6.92 14.76 -27.64
N ALA A 366 -8.10 14.53 -27.06
CA ALA A 366 -8.48 15.07 -25.77
C ALA A 366 -9.20 14.01 -24.93
N ARG A 367 -8.81 13.89 -23.66
CA ARG A 367 -9.49 13.08 -22.66
C ARG A 367 -9.64 13.87 -21.36
N LEU A 368 -10.81 13.78 -20.75
CA LEU A 368 -11.11 14.32 -19.43
C LEU A 368 -11.85 13.26 -18.62
N SER A 369 -11.40 12.98 -17.40
CA SER A 369 -12.10 12.11 -16.45
C SER A 369 -12.35 12.83 -15.13
N LEU A 370 -13.45 12.42 -14.49
CA LEU A 370 -13.83 12.81 -13.14
C LEU A 370 -14.17 11.53 -12.38
N THR A 371 -13.53 11.33 -11.24
CA THR A 371 -13.85 10.23 -10.32
C THR A 371 -14.18 10.77 -8.94
N ASN A 372 -15.26 10.27 -8.36
CA ASN A 372 -15.66 10.49 -6.98
C ASN A 372 -15.62 9.15 -6.23
N LEU A 373 -14.95 9.13 -5.09
CA LEU A 373 -14.87 8.00 -4.15
C LEU A 373 -15.40 8.46 -2.80
N ASP A 374 -16.32 7.70 -2.24
CA ASP A 374 -16.87 7.86 -0.90
C ASP A 374 -16.75 6.51 -0.17
N GLN A 375 -16.04 6.50 0.95
CA GLN A 375 -15.72 5.30 1.73
C GLN A 375 -16.02 5.54 3.20
N ASN A 376 -16.91 4.74 3.78
CA ASN A 376 -17.03 4.58 5.22
C ASN A 376 -16.20 3.37 5.64
N GLY A 377 -15.32 3.54 6.62
CA GLY A 377 -14.44 2.46 7.08
C GLY A 377 -15.15 1.44 7.96
N ILE A 378 -14.42 0.38 8.32
CA ILE A 378 -14.90 -0.63 9.27
C ILE A 378 -14.81 -0.14 10.73
N ILE A 379 -13.99 0.89 11.00
CA ILE A 379 -13.93 1.52 12.32
C ILE A 379 -15.09 2.52 12.37
N PRO A 380 -15.96 2.46 13.39
CA PRO A 380 -17.04 3.43 13.57
C PRO A 380 -16.53 4.87 13.48
N GLU A 381 -17.33 5.76 12.89
CA GLU A 381 -17.02 7.20 12.73
C GLU A 381 -15.80 7.51 11.81
N SER A 382 -15.27 6.53 11.07
CA SER A 382 -14.22 6.74 10.07
C SER A 382 -14.76 6.90 8.66
N GLU A 383 -14.32 7.94 7.94
CA GLU A 383 -14.67 8.16 6.54
C GLU A 383 -13.50 8.68 5.71
N TYR A 384 -13.52 8.34 4.41
CA TYR A 384 -12.59 8.81 3.40
C TYR A 384 -13.33 9.20 2.13
N LYS A 385 -13.12 10.45 1.72
CA LYS A 385 -13.70 11.00 0.48
C LYS A 385 -12.57 11.46 -0.42
N LYS A 386 -12.65 11.13 -1.71
CA LYS A 386 -11.66 11.56 -2.71
C LYS A 386 -12.35 11.96 -4.00
N ASN A 387 -11.94 13.08 -4.57
CA ASN A 387 -12.31 13.50 -5.91
C ASN A 387 -11.05 13.65 -6.75
N THR A 388 -11.06 13.06 -7.94
CA THR A 388 -9.95 13.12 -8.91
C THR A 388 -10.47 13.69 -10.22
N ILE A 389 -9.71 14.60 -10.82
CA ILE A 389 -9.94 15.11 -12.17
C ILE A 389 -8.65 14.92 -12.95
N SER A 390 -8.72 14.20 -14.06
CA SER A 390 -7.56 13.94 -14.91
C SER A 390 -7.83 14.39 -16.33
N GLY A 391 -6.84 15.02 -16.97
CA GLY A 391 -6.97 15.58 -18.30
C GLY A 391 -5.71 15.37 -19.12
N SER A 392 -5.89 15.03 -20.40
CA SER A 392 -4.82 14.96 -21.38
C SER A 392 -5.31 15.59 -22.68
N PHE A 393 -4.55 16.55 -23.19
CA PHE A 393 -4.86 17.32 -24.38
C PHE A 393 -3.60 17.42 -25.23
N ASP A 394 -3.63 16.85 -26.41
CA ASP A 394 -2.55 16.93 -27.40
C ASP A 394 -3.13 17.50 -28.70
N PHE A 395 -2.44 18.46 -29.30
CA PHE A 395 -2.82 19.03 -30.59
C PHE A 395 -1.60 19.35 -31.47
N ASP A 396 -1.72 19.05 -32.75
CA ASP A 396 -0.77 19.42 -33.78
C ASP A 396 -1.06 20.86 -34.22
N ALA A 397 -0.31 21.80 -33.64
CA ALA A 397 -0.42 23.24 -33.96
C ALA A 397 -0.06 23.51 -35.44
N THR A 398 0.88 22.74 -35.97
CA THR A 398 1.30 22.69 -37.38
C THR A 398 1.85 21.30 -37.69
N ASP A 399 2.11 20.97 -38.97
CA ASP A 399 2.75 19.71 -39.37
C ASP A 399 4.11 19.43 -38.70
N LYS A 400 4.75 20.45 -38.13
CA LYS A 400 6.05 20.35 -37.45
C LYS A 400 6.00 20.61 -35.95
N LEU A 401 4.86 21.04 -35.40
CA LEU A 401 4.77 21.46 -34.01
C LEU A 401 3.55 20.83 -33.36
N SER A 402 3.79 19.97 -32.39
CA SER A 402 2.77 19.41 -31.52
C SER A 402 2.92 20.02 -30.13
N VAL A 403 1.80 20.39 -29.52
CA VAL A 403 1.75 20.95 -28.17
C VAL A 403 0.73 20.15 -27.39
N GLY A 404 1.04 19.87 -26.13
CA GLY A 404 0.13 19.17 -25.26
C GLY A 404 0.24 19.60 -23.81
N ALA A 405 -0.76 19.16 -23.04
CA ALA A 405 -0.81 19.35 -21.60
C ALA A 405 -1.48 18.14 -20.95
N ASN A 406 -0.90 17.67 -19.85
CA ASN A 406 -1.54 16.70 -18.97
C ASN A 406 -1.70 17.30 -17.58
N PHE A 407 -2.77 16.96 -16.88
CA PHE A 407 -2.93 17.31 -15.48
C PHE A 407 -3.72 16.25 -14.73
N ASN A 408 -3.41 16.12 -13.43
CA ASN A 408 -4.24 15.39 -12.48
C ASN A 408 -4.39 16.26 -11.22
N PHE A 409 -5.64 16.50 -10.85
CA PHE A 409 -6.01 17.16 -9.61
C PHE A 409 -6.71 16.14 -8.71
N SER A 410 -6.29 16.05 -7.45
CA SER A 410 -7.00 15.27 -6.44
C SER A 410 -7.21 16.09 -5.17
N LYS A 411 -8.40 15.95 -4.59
CA LYS A 411 -8.72 16.41 -3.25
C LYS A 411 -9.24 15.25 -2.44
N SER A 412 -8.62 14.99 -1.29
CA SER A 412 -9.10 13.96 -0.36
C SER A 412 -9.28 14.50 1.05
N TYR A 413 -10.25 13.95 1.74
CA TYR A 413 -10.57 14.22 3.14
C TYR A 413 -10.67 12.89 3.89
N VAL A 414 -10.03 12.80 5.06
CA VAL A 414 -10.20 11.71 6.01
C VAL A 414 -10.70 12.28 7.32
N GLN A 415 -11.70 11.64 7.91
CA GLN A 415 -12.12 11.82 9.30
C GLN A 415 -11.92 10.48 10.02
N GLY A 416 -11.48 10.54 11.27
CA GLY A 416 -11.16 9.33 12.04
C GLY A 416 -9.82 8.70 11.64
N ASP A 417 -8.78 9.53 11.43
CA ASP A 417 -7.39 9.04 11.23
C ASP A 417 -6.79 8.58 12.57
N PHE A 418 -7.29 7.45 13.11
CA PHE A 418 -6.89 6.90 14.42
C PHE A 418 -5.49 6.30 14.38
N ASP A 419 -4.74 6.41 15.47
CA ASP A 419 -3.37 5.87 15.55
C ASP A 419 -3.34 4.36 15.28
N ASP A 420 -2.36 3.92 14.49
CA ASP A 420 -2.19 2.53 14.04
C ASP A 420 -1.05 1.87 14.81
N GLY A 421 -1.33 1.54 16.06
CA GLY A 421 -0.41 0.92 17.01
C GLY A 421 -0.96 0.91 18.44
N TYR A 422 -0.13 0.48 19.40
CA TYR A 422 -0.51 0.23 20.80
C TYR A 422 -1.25 1.37 21.51
N SER A 423 -0.90 2.64 21.25
CA SER A 423 -1.42 3.78 22.00
C SER A 423 -2.85 4.22 21.65
N ASN A 424 -3.64 3.41 20.93
CA ASN A 424 -5.00 3.77 20.50
C ASN A 424 -6.11 3.18 21.41
N GLN A 425 -7.31 3.76 21.36
CA GLN A 425 -8.49 3.33 22.13
C GLN A 425 -9.32 2.22 21.45
N VAL A 426 -8.75 1.56 20.44
CA VAL A 426 -9.38 0.48 19.66
C VAL A 426 -8.51 -0.77 19.71
N THR A 427 -7.73 -1.10 18.68
CA THR A 427 -6.85 -2.28 18.65
C THR A 427 -5.80 -2.33 19.75
N GLY A 428 -5.31 -1.17 20.21
CA GLY A 428 -4.44 -1.06 21.38
C GLY A 428 -5.09 -1.65 22.63
N SER A 429 -6.40 -1.47 22.81
CA SER A 429 -7.18 -2.16 23.83
C SER A 429 -7.54 -3.58 23.38
N PHE A 430 -8.24 -3.74 22.25
CA PHE A 430 -8.83 -5.02 21.87
C PHE A 430 -7.83 -6.16 21.66
N ASN A 431 -6.58 -5.86 21.31
CA ASN A 431 -5.56 -6.89 21.15
C ASN A 431 -4.67 -7.08 22.38
N SER A 432 -4.71 -6.16 23.36
CA SER A 432 -3.78 -6.17 24.49
C SER A 432 -4.46 -6.18 25.86
N TRP A 433 -5.57 -5.43 26.02
CA TRP A 433 -6.25 -5.13 27.28
C TRP A 433 -7.77 -5.07 27.07
N PHE A 434 -8.42 -6.24 27.08
CA PHE A 434 -9.87 -6.31 26.95
C PHE A 434 -10.49 -7.48 27.72
N ALA A 435 -11.74 -7.30 28.16
CA ALA A 435 -12.47 -8.31 28.91
C ALA A 435 -13.45 -9.11 28.01
N ARG A 436 -13.46 -10.44 28.17
CA ARG A 436 -14.28 -11.35 27.34
C ARG A 436 -15.77 -11.36 27.66
N ASN A 437 -16.20 -10.75 28.77
CA ASN A 437 -17.60 -10.66 29.19
C ASN A 437 -18.31 -9.38 28.72
N VAL A 438 -17.61 -8.53 27.95
CA VAL A 438 -18.12 -7.23 27.52
C VAL A 438 -18.98 -7.38 26.26
N ASP A 439 -20.25 -6.98 26.37
CA ASP A 439 -21.24 -6.98 25.30
C ASP A 439 -21.15 -5.69 24.47
N MET A 440 -20.80 -5.81 23.19
CA MET A 440 -20.61 -4.66 22.29
C MET A 440 -21.92 -4.03 21.82
N ASP A 441 -23.03 -4.76 21.79
CA ASP A 441 -24.34 -4.19 21.48
C ASP A 441 -24.76 -3.27 22.63
N LYS A 442 -24.55 -3.70 23.88
CA LYS A 442 -24.77 -2.84 25.06
C LYS A 442 -23.83 -1.65 25.06
N MET A 443 -22.56 -1.85 24.71
CA MET A 443 -21.60 -0.76 24.63
C MET A 443 -22.01 0.28 23.55
N ARG A 444 -22.52 -0.16 22.40
CA ARG A 444 -22.99 0.71 21.32
C ARG A 444 -24.30 1.42 21.69
N GLU A 445 -25.26 0.69 22.26
CA GLU A 445 -26.55 1.21 22.73
C GLU A 445 -26.36 2.31 23.78
N LEU A 446 -25.41 2.09 24.70
CA LEU A 446 -25.18 2.93 25.88
C LEU A 446 -24.00 3.88 25.70
N LYS A 447 -23.57 4.18 24.47
CA LYS A 447 -22.45 5.10 24.22
C LYS A 447 -22.65 6.49 24.84
N ASP A 448 -23.89 6.95 24.90
CA ASP A 448 -24.25 8.25 25.48
C ASP A 448 -24.63 8.17 26.97
N LEU A 449 -24.50 7.00 27.61
CA LEU A 449 -24.79 6.83 29.03
C LEU A 449 -23.83 7.68 29.88
N GLN A 450 -24.40 8.46 30.79
CA GLN A 450 -23.66 9.24 31.76
C GLN A 450 -23.87 8.69 33.17
N THR A 451 -22.84 8.78 33.99
CA THR A 451 -22.90 8.50 35.43
C THR A 451 -23.60 9.66 36.15
N THR A 452 -23.96 9.47 37.42
CA THR A 452 -24.59 10.50 38.25
C THR A 452 -23.74 11.76 38.39
N GLY A 453 -22.41 11.63 38.37
CA GLY A 453 -21.45 12.72 38.32
C GLY A 453 -21.36 13.46 36.98
N GLY A 454 -22.09 13.01 35.96
CA GLY A 454 -22.14 13.63 34.63
C GLY A 454 -20.98 13.23 33.70
N TYR A 455 -20.25 12.16 34.01
CA TYR A 455 -19.18 11.61 33.17
C TYR A 455 -19.74 10.53 32.25
N HIS A 456 -19.14 10.31 31.09
CA HIS A 456 -19.55 9.20 30.23
C HIS A 456 -19.12 7.86 30.86
N ALA A 457 -20.09 6.96 30.99
CA ALA A 457 -19.88 5.65 31.59
C ALA A 457 -18.99 4.78 30.69
N SER A 458 -18.11 4.00 31.30
CA SER A 458 -17.25 3.04 30.61
C SER A 458 -17.43 1.63 31.16
N TRP A 459 -17.18 0.65 30.31
CA TRP A 459 -17.06 -0.75 30.73
C TRP A 459 -15.90 -0.96 31.69
N ASN A 460 -14.82 -0.18 31.52
CA ASN A 460 -13.62 -0.19 32.35
C ASN A 460 -13.67 0.96 33.37
N TYR A 461 -14.53 0.79 34.38
CA TYR A 461 -14.73 1.76 35.48
C TYR A 461 -14.13 1.21 36.78
N TRP A 462 -14.01 2.03 37.83
CA TRP A 462 -13.34 1.62 39.07
C TRP A 462 -14.05 0.51 39.88
N GLY A 463 -15.23 0.05 39.49
CA GLY A 463 -16.02 -0.88 40.32
C GLY A 463 -16.60 -0.16 41.54
N PRO A 464 -17.62 -0.74 42.21
CA PRO A 464 -18.30 -0.05 43.29
C PRO A 464 -17.36 0.25 44.47
N PHE A 465 -16.44 -0.67 44.78
CA PHE A 465 -15.47 -0.50 45.86
C PHE A 465 -14.51 0.66 45.62
N TYR A 466 -13.73 0.61 44.54
CA TYR A 466 -12.72 1.64 44.30
C TYR A 466 -13.33 2.97 43.86
N SER A 467 -14.49 2.99 43.19
CA SER A 467 -15.22 4.24 42.96
C SER A 467 -15.59 4.93 44.27
N THR A 468 -16.00 4.18 45.31
CA THR A 468 -16.30 4.75 46.63
C THR A 468 -15.04 5.22 47.36
N TYR A 469 -13.94 4.45 47.25
CA TYR A 469 -12.68 4.78 47.92
C TYR A 469 -11.93 5.97 47.29
N PHE A 470 -11.83 5.99 45.95
CA PHE A 470 -11.18 7.05 45.21
C PHE A 470 -12.11 8.23 44.87
N GLY A 471 -13.42 8.07 45.06
CA GLY A 471 -14.42 9.10 44.79
C GLY A 471 -14.54 9.44 43.29
N THR A 472 -14.41 8.43 42.42
CA THR A 472 -14.39 8.64 40.96
C THR A 472 -15.31 7.64 40.24
N GLU A 473 -16.17 8.17 39.38
CA GLU A 473 -17.07 7.40 38.49
C GLU A 473 -16.50 7.34 37.06
N LYS A 474 -15.26 7.77 36.88
CA LYS A 474 -14.60 7.94 35.59
C LYS A 474 -14.00 6.64 35.05
N ALA A 475 -13.66 6.66 33.76
CA ALA A 475 -12.97 5.56 33.11
C ALA A 475 -11.57 5.34 33.71
N ALA A 476 -11.23 4.09 34.05
CA ALA A 476 -9.96 3.73 34.67
C ALA A 476 -8.80 3.79 33.68
N PHE A 477 -8.92 3.11 32.53
CA PHE A 477 -7.94 3.10 31.43
C PHE A 477 -8.61 3.34 30.07
N TRP A 478 -9.78 2.73 29.85
CA TRP A 478 -10.46 2.71 28.55
C TRP A 478 -11.80 3.42 28.61
N PHE A 479 -12.10 4.22 27.59
CA PHE A 479 -13.43 4.78 27.41
C PHE A 479 -14.39 3.79 26.76
N ASN A 480 -15.67 4.15 26.66
CA ASN A 480 -16.53 3.55 25.67
C ASN A 480 -16.00 3.95 24.26
N PRO A 481 -15.51 3.00 23.44
CA PRO A 481 -14.90 3.29 22.15
C PRO A 481 -15.88 3.96 21.18
N TYR A 482 -17.16 3.58 21.14
CA TYR A 482 -18.13 4.21 20.22
C TYR A 482 -18.36 5.69 20.54
N TRP A 483 -18.37 6.03 21.82
CA TRP A 483 -18.46 7.43 22.25
C TRP A 483 -17.16 8.17 21.97
N TYR A 484 -16.01 7.59 22.34
CA TYR A 484 -14.70 8.20 22.11
C TYR A 484 -14.47 8.55 20.63
N LEU A 485 -14.79 7.63 19.71
CA LEU A 485 -14.62 7.83 18.28
C LEU A 485 -15.57 8.90 17.72
N GLY A 486 -16.76 9.06 18.31
CA GLY A 486 -17.71 10.12 17.96
C GLY A 486 -17.29 11.51 18.45
N GLU A 487 -16.58 11.58 19.58
CA GLU A 487 -16.12 12.83 20.19
C GLU A 487 -14.75 13.29 19.69
N TYR A 488 -13.82 12.35 19.50
CA TYR A 488 -12.47 12.63 19.03
C TYR A 488 -12.48 12.93 17.53
N GLN A 489 -12.15 14.17 17.18
CA GLN A 489 -12.10 14.61 15.79
C GLN A 489 -10.65 14.73 15.33
N ASN A 490 -10.28 13.97 14.30
CA ASN A 490 -9.00 14.07 13.61
C ASN A 490 -9.24 14.08 12.10
N GLU A 491 -9.13 15.27 11.53
CA GLU A 491 -9.41 15.57 10.13
C GLU A 491 -8.13 15.81 9.35
N ARG A 492 -8.10 15.26 8.13
CA ARG A 492 -6.96 15.41 7.23
C ARG A 492 -7.41 15.70 5.82
N ASP A 493 -7.11 16.91 5.35
CA ASP A 493 -7.28 17.33 3.97
C ASP A 493 -5.95 17.22 3.20
N ARG A 494 -6.02 16.65 2.00
CA ARG A 494 -4.92 16.68 1.03
C ARG A 494 -5.43 17.22 -0.28
N ILE A 495 -4.70 18.18 -0.85
CA ILE A 495 -4.92 18.66 -2.21
C ILE A 495 -3.63 18.45 -2.98
N ARG A 496 -3.71 17.77 -4.12
CA ARG A 496 -2.58 17.56 -5.01
C ARG A 496 -2.93 18.00 -6.42
N LEU A 497 -2.04 18.76 -7.04
CA LEU A 497 -2.09 19.10 -8.46
C LEU A 497 -0.76 18.69 -9.07
N ILE A 498 -0.82 17.78 -10.04
CA ILE A 498 0.30 17.51 -10.93
C ILE A 498 -0.10 17.92 -12.34
N GLY A 499 0.85 18.42 -13.10
CA GLY A 499 0.61 18.68 -14.51
C GLY A 499 1.85 19.13 -15.25
N ASP A 500 1.82 18.96 -16.56
CA ASP A 500 2.86 19.38 -17.46
C ASP A 500 2.27 20.07 -18.69
N ILE A 501 3.08 20.94 -19.28
CA ILE A 501 2.89 21.47 -20.62
C ILE A 501 4.14 21.09 -21.40
N HIS A 502 3.94 20.54 -22.59
CA HIS A 502 5.03 20.10 -23.45
C HIS A 502 4.81 20.54 -24.89
N ALA A 503 5.93 20.72 -25.61
CA ALA A 503 5.95 21.02 -27.02
C ALA A 503 7.05 20.21 -27.71
N THR A 504 6.73 19.63 -28.86
CA THR A 504 7.65 18.90 -29.72
C THR A 504 7.71 19.59 -31.07
N TYR A 505 8.90 19.98 -31.50
CA TYR A 505 9.15 20.56 -32.81
C TYR A 505 9.97 19.60 -33.67
N ASN A 506 9.36 19.10 -34.74
CA ASN A 506 10.00 18.24 -35.74
C ASN A 506 10.79 19.11 -36.73
N VAL A 507 12.11 19.16 -36.57
CA VAL A 507 12.99 19.93 -37.46
C VAL A 507 12.95 19.30 -38.86
N ASN A 508 13.07 17.98 -38.90
CA ASN A 508 12.89 17.10 -40.04
C ASN A 508 12.41 15.71 -39.55
N GLU A 509 12.30 14.73 -40.45
CA GLU A 509 11.82 13.37 -40.13
C GLU A 509 12.69 12.62 -39.10
N ASN A 510 13.95 13.02 -38.95
CA ASN A 510 14.95 12.31 -38.16
C ASN A 510 15.36 13.06 -36.89
N LEU A 511 14.92 14.31 -36.72
CA LEU A 511 15.38 15.21 -35.65
C LEU A 511 14.20 16.00 -35.08
N ASN A 512 13.94 15.84 -33.79
CA ASN A 512 12.96 16.64 -33.06
C ASN A 512 13.56 17.26 -31.79
N VAL A 513 12.96 18.38 -31.38
CA VAL A 513 13.27 19.08 -30.13
C VAL A 513 12.03 19.05 -29.26
N LYS A 514 12.14 18.52 -28.05
CA LYS A 514 11.06 18.48 -27.07
C LYS A 514 11.41 19.33 -25.86
N VAL A 515 10.47 20.17 -25.43
CA VAL A 515 10.56 20.94 -24.20
C VAL A 515 9.34 20.67 -23.34
N ASN A 516 9.51 20.56 -22.02
CA ASN A 516 8.39 20.45 -21.10
C ASN A 516 8.66 21.14 -19.77
N ALA A 517 7.61 21.71 -19.19
CA ALA A 517 7.60 22.26 -17.85
C ALA A 517 6.50 21.56 -17.05
N SER A 518 6.83 21.07 -15.87
CA SER A 518 5.91 20.32 -15.02
C SER A 518 5.96 20.81 -13.58
N THR A 519 4.84 20.65 -12.87
CA THR A 519 4.71 20.99 -11.45
C THR A 519 4.02 19.86 -10.70
N ASN A 520 4.39 19.68 -9.45
CA ASN A 520 3.71 18.85 -8.46
C ASN A 520 3.54 19.68 -7.20
N ILE A 521 2.30 20.07 -6.93
CA ILE A 521 1.91 20.87 -5.77
C ILE A 521 1.16 19.95 -4.82
N TYR A 522 1.67 19.82 -3.59
CA TYR A 522 1.04 19.07 -2.52
C TYR A 522 0.73 19.99 -1.34
N ASN A 523 -0.55 20.05 -0.96
CA ASN A 523 -1.01 20.75 0.23
C ASN A 523 -1.60 19.73 1.19
N TYR A 524 -1.10 19.75 2.42
CA TYR A 524 -1.58 18.92 3.52
C TYR A 524 -2.08 19.82 4.64
N LYS A 525 -3.26 19.52 5.16
CA LYS A 525 -3.77 20.11 6.38
C LYS A 525 -4.29 19.02 7.28
N GLN A 526 -3.92 19.09 8.54
CA GLN A 526 -4.50 18.27 9.58
C GLN A 526 -4.96 19.16 10.71
N PHE A 527 -6.20 18.94 11.14
CA PHE A 527 -6.77 19.55 12.31
C PHE A 527 -7.33 18.45 13.19
N TRP A 528 -6.97 18.45 14.46
CA TRP A 528 -7.54 17.52 15.42
C TRP A 528 -7.95 18.28 16.67
N LYS A 529 -8.94 17.75 17.38
CA LYS A 529 -9.37 18.24 18.69
C LYS A 529 -9.78 17.10 19.61
N VAL A 530 -9.49 17.29 20.89
CA VAL A 530 -9.98 16.49 22.01
C VAL A 530 -10.96 17.40 22.76
N PRO A 531 -12.26 17.09 22.82
CA PRO A 531 -13.24 17.88 23.56
C PRO A 531 -13.08 17.77 25.08
N TYR A 532 -13.69 18.70 25.81
CA TYR A 532 -13.72 18.67 27.27
C TYR A 532 -14.46 17.45 27.83
N SER A 533 -15.43 16.90 27.10
CA SER A 533 -16.13 15.66 27.46
C SER A 533 -15.15 14.50 27.71
N ILE A 534 -14.11 14.36 26.87
CA ILE A 534 -13.03 13.37 27.05
C ILE A 534 -12.15 13.70 28.26
N GLU A 535 -11.72 14.95 28.45
CA GLU A 535 -10.95 15.37 29.65
C GLU A 535 -11.74 15.12 30.94
N ALA A 536 -13.05 15.40 30.93
CA ALA A 536 -13.91 15.23 32.07
C ALA A 536 -14.08 13.75 32.44
N ALA A 537 -14.27 12.89 31.44
CA ALA A 537 -14.40 11.44 31.63
C ALA A 537 -13.07 10.73 31.96
N ALA A 538 -11.93 11.39 31.73
CA ALA A 538 -10.60 10.87 32.04
C ALA A 538 -10.24 11.09 33.53
N ASP A 539 -9.43 10.19 34.08
CA ASP A 539 -8.89 10.31 35.43
C ASP A 539 -7.37 10.52 35.45
N PRO A 540 -6.90 11.76 35.17
CA PRO A 540 -5.47 12.06 35.04
C PRO A 540 -4.71 11.97 36.37
N ALA A 541 -5.41 11.85 37.50
CA ALA A 541 -4.79 11.57 38.80
C ALA A 541 -4.20 10.14 38.84
N PHE A 542 -4.74 9.23 38.05
CA PHE A 542 -4.29 7.84 37.92
C PHE A 542 -3.64 7.60 36.55
N TYR A 543 -4.11 6.59 35.80
CA TYR A 543 -3.46 6.07 34.58
C TYR A 543 -4.07 6.60 33.28
N ASN A 544 -5.22 7.28 33.33
CA ASN A 544 -5.93 7.75 32.13
C ASN A 544 -5.80 9.27 31.97
N VAL A 545 -4.72 9.72 31.32
CA VAL A 545 -4.43 11.15 31.12
C VAL A 545 -4.91 11.61 29.75
N TRP A 546 -6.05 12.31 29.71
CA TRP A 546 -6.50 13.08 28.55
C TRP A 546 -6.88 14.50 28.95
N ASN A 547 -6.44 15.47 28.16
CA ASN A 547 -6.84 16.87 28.31
C ASN A 547 -7.48 17.36 27.01
N SER A 548 -8.44 18.26 27.15
CA SER A 548 -9.02 18.98 26.04
C SER A 548 -7.96 19.81 25.34
N GLY A 549 -8.02 19.83 24.03
CA GLY A 549 -6.99 20.47 23.25
C GLY A 549 -7.21 20.31 21.76
N PHE A 550 -6.31 20.89 20.99
CA PHE A 550 -6.36 20.82 19.55
C PHE A 550 -4.97 21.01 18.95
N GLY A 551 -4.86 20.71 17.67
CA GLY A 551 -3.65 20.96 16.92
C GLY A 551 -3.93 21.27 15.46
N ASN A 552 -3.02 22.00 14.84
CA ASN A 552 -3.07 22.35 13.43
C ASN A 552 -1.70 22.13 12.80
N THR A 553 -1.66 21.26 11.79
CA THR A 553 -0.49 21.07 10.93
C THR A 553 -0.84 21.44 9.52
N ARG A 554 -0.01 22.28 8.90
CA ARG A 554 -0.12 22.69 7.49
C ARG A 554 1.22 22.46 6.83
N GLN A 555 1.20 21.82 5.68
CA GLN A 555 2.38 21.63 4.85
C GLN A 555 2.04 21.97 3.40
N MET A 556 2.97 22.64 2.73
CA MET A 556 2.95 22.86 1.30
C MET A 556 4.30 22.42 0.74
N GLU A 557 4.25 21.60 -0.30
CA GLU A 557 5.42 21.20 -1.09
C GLU A 557 5.15 21.51 -2.56
N ILE A 558 6.12 22.13 -3.22
CA ILE A 558 6.06 22.46 -4.64
C ILE A 558 7.34 21.96 -5.29
N GLU A 559 7.20 21.01 -6.19
CA GLU A 559 8.29 20.59 -7.07
C GLU A 559 8.02 21.06 -8.50
N ASN A 560 8.96 21.77 -9.11
CA ASN A 560 8.90 22.14 -10.52
C ASN A 560 10.06 21.50 -11.27
N ASN A 561 9.80 20.92 -12.44
CA ASN A 561 10.83 20.38 -13.32
C ASN A 561 10.70 21.00 -14.72
N TYR A 562 11.80 21.50 -15.25
CA TYR A 562 11.92 22.06 -16.58
C TYR A 562 12.92 21.21 -17.37
N ASN A 563 12.50 20.69 -18.52
CA ASN A 563 13.36 19.85 -19.33
C ASN A 563 13.36 20.33 -20.79
N GLY A 564 14.52 20.18 -21.42
CA GLY A 564 14.68 20.36 -22.86
C GLY A 564 15.55 19.23 -23.39
N MET A 565 15.13 18.61 -24.49
CA MET A 565 15.84 17.52 -25.12
C MET A 565 15.78 17.60 -26.65
N VAL A 566 16.81 17.05 -27.28
CA VAL A 566 16.91 16.86 -28.72
C VAL A 566 16.98 15.37 -28.96
N ASN A 567 16.12 14.86 -29.85
CA ASN A 567 16.08 13.45 -30.23
C ASN A 567 16.43 13.33 -31.71
N TYR A 568 17.31 12.39 -32.02
CA TYR A 568 17.72 12.03 -33.36
C TYR A 568 17.52 10.53 -33.57
N ALA A 569 16.79 10.16 -34.62
CA ALA A 569 16.63 8.76 -35.00
C ALA A 569 16.81 8.64 -36.52
N ASN A 570 17.68 7.73 -36.97
CA ASN A 570 17.88 7.49 -38.40
C ASN A 570 18.48 6.12 -38.68
N ASP A 571 18.16 5.58 -39.86
CA ASP A 571 18.71 4.33 -40.36
C ASP A 571 19.79 4.59 -41.42
N PHE A 572 20.84 3.78 -41.36
CA PHE A 572 22.03 3.83 -42.20
C PHE A 572 22.34 2.43 -42.76
N GLY A 573 21.46 1.96 -43.66
CA GLY A 573 21.54 0.61 -44.21
C GLY A 573 21.24 -0.43 -43.13
N ASP A 574 22.22 -1.27 -42.80
CA ASP A 574 22.09 -2.30 -41.77
C ASP A 574 22.18 -1.75 -40.33
N PHE A 575 22.42 -0.46 -40.13
CA PHE A 575 22.58 0.15 -38.80
C PHE A 575 21.48 1.16 -38.52
N ASP A 576 20.87 1.11 -37.34
CA ASP A 576 19.99 2.15 -36.83
C ASP A 576 20.67 2.93 -35.69
N VAL A 577 20.39 4.23 -35.62
CA VAL A 577 20.92 5.11 -34.58
C VAL A 577 19.78 5.88 -33.95
N ASP A 578 19.61 5.71 -32.64
CA ASP A 578 18.67 6.47 -31.80
C ASP A 578 19.46 7.21 -30.72
N GLY A 579 19.38 8.54 -30.71
CA GLY A 579 20.16 9.40 -29.82
C GLY A 579 19.32 10.50 -29.18
N THR A 580 19.52 10.71 -27.88
CA THR A 580 18.91 11.81 -27.13
C THR A 580 19.97 12.58 -26.36
N ALA A 581 19.88 13.91 -26.37
CA ALA A 581 20.65 14.76 -25.46
C ALA A 581 19.72 15.79 -24.83
N GLY A 582 19.89 16.07 -23.53
CA GLY A 582 19.00 16.98 -22.84
C GLY A 582 19.55 17.56 -21.55
N ILE A 583 18.79 18.53 -21.04
CA ILE A 583 19.01 19.22 -19.78
C ILE A 583 17.76 19.15 -18.92
N SER A 584 17.95 19.17 -17.61
CA SER A 584 16.87 19.22 -16.62
C SER A 584 17.22 20.22 -15.53
N TYR A 585 16.24 21.01 -15.11
CA TYR A 585 16.34 21.88 -13.94
C TYR A 585 15.16 21.62 -13.02
N ARG A 586 15.44 21.25 -11.79
CA ARG A 586 14.43 20.94 -10.77
C ARG A 586 14.59 21.87 -9.57
N THR A 587 13.47 22.39 -9.10
CA THR A 587 13.37 23.07 -7.80
C THR A 587 12.35 22.34 -6.93
N ASN A 588 12.69 22.17 -5.65
CA ASN A 588 11.76 21.69 -4.63
C ASN A 588 11.71 22.71 -3.49
N SER A 589 10.51 23.15 -3.12
CA SER A 589 10.30 24.01 -1.95
C SER A 589 9.29 23.38 -1.01
N TYR A 590 9.57 23.51 0.29
CA TYR A 590 8.76 22.95 1.35
C TYR A 590 8.53 24.00 2.43
N ASP A 591 7.29 24.10 2.90
CA ASP A 591 6.89 24.95 4.01
C ASP A 591 5.95 24.16 4.94
N ARG A 592 6.30 24.09 6.22
CA ARG A 592 5.45 23.51 7.26
C ARG A 592 5.26 24.47 8.41
N PHE A 593 4.01 24.57 8.85
CA PHE A 593 3.61 25.11 10.14
C PHE A 593 2.96 24.01 10.98
N ARG A 594 3.36 23.88 12.25
CA ARG A 594 2.76 22.96 13.21
C ARG A 594 2.57 23.65 14.55
N ALA A 595 1.39 23.52 15.14
CA ALA A 595 1.14 23.88 16.52
C ALA A 595 0.18 22.83 17.08
N ASN A 596 0.67 21.94 17.94
CA ASN A 596 -0.10 20.82 18.48
C ASN A 596 0.00 20.87 20.01
N MET A 597 -1.14 20.73 20.70
CA MET A 597 -1.15 20.58 22.15
C MET A 597 -0.77 19.14 22.55
N PRO A 598 0.04 18.92 23.59
CA PRO A 598 0.26 17.58 24.16
C PRO A 598 -0.90 17.19 25.08
N THR A 599 -1.96 16.57 24.55
CA THR A 599 -3.18 16.23 25.31
C THR A 599 -2.98 15.12 26.35
N GLY A 600 -1.96 14.28 26.22
CA GLY A 600 -1.57 13.29 27.25
C GLY A 600 -0.73 13.84 28.42
N SER A 601 -0.54 15.16 28.53
CA SER A 601 0.27 15.78 29.59
C SER A 601 -0.57 16.20 30.81
N LYS A 602 -0.11 15.95 32.03
CA LYS A 602 -0.80 16.39 33.27
C LYS A 602 -0.90 17.92 33.45
N THR A 603 -0.23 18.72 32.62
CA THR A 603 -0.16 20.18 32.78
C THR A 603 -0.76 20.98 31.63
N GLN A 604 -1.15 20.33 30.52
CA GLN A 604 -1.74 20.99 29.37
C GLN A 604 -3.27 20.97 29.43
N GLY A 605 -3.94 21.78 28.61
CA GLY A 605 -5.39 21.72 28.42
C GLY A 605 -5.96 23.06 27.98
N LEU A 606 -7.28 23.12 27.79
CA LEU A 606 -8.00 24.38 27.60
C LEU A 606 -8.38 25.01 28.95
N VAL A 607 -8.46 26.35 29.00
CA VAL A 607 -8.95 27.09 30.16
C VAL A 607 -10.48 27.16 30.14
N LEU A 608 -11.05 27.62 29.03
CA LEU A 608 -12.48 27.53 28.75
C LEU A 608 -12.76 26.25 27.95
N PRO A 609 -13.68 25.38 28.41
CA PRO A 609 -14.07 24.17 27.68
C PRO A 609 -14.46 24.46 26.22
N ASP A 610 -13.95 23.63 25.31
CA ASP A 610 -14.31 23.59 23.87
C ASP A 610 -14.18 24.92 23.10
N VAL A 611 -13.36 25.85 23.60
CA VAL A 611 -12.94 27.05 22.87
C VAL A 611 -11.53 26.83 22.32
N TYR A 612 -11.45 26.30 21.10
CA TYR A 612 -10.19 25.88 20.45
C TYR A 612 -9.41 27.06 19.84
N THR A 613 -8.75 27.84 20.70
CA THR A 613 -7.80 28.89 20.32
C THR A 613 -6.56 28.83 21.19
N TYR A 614 -5.37 29.13 20.64
CA TYR A 614 -4.12 29.02 21.41
C TYR A 614 -4.06 30.02 22.56
N SER A 615 -4.82 31.12 22.49
CA SER A 615 -4.97 32.07 23.59
C SER A 615 -5.76 31.52 24.78
N ASN A 616 -6.43 30.38 24.63
CA ASN A 616 -7.24 29.71 25.65
C ASN A 616 -6.53 28.44 26.20
N THR A 617 -5.22 28.34 26.07
CA THR A 617 -4.44 27.19 26.54
C THR A 617 -3.89 27.42 27.95
N LYS A 618 -3.85 26.38 28.79
CA LYS A 618 -3.26 26.43 30.14
C LYS A 618 -1.76 26.78 30.08
N LEU A 619 -1.06 26.23 29.10
CA LEU A 619 0.35 26.51 28.81
C LEU A 619 0.51 26.95 27.35
N PRO A 620 1.32 28.00 27.07
CA PRO A 620 1.57 28.46 25.70
C PRO A 620 2.03 27.32 24.78
N VAL A 621 1.37 27.20 23.62
CA VAL A 621 1.76 26.24 22.58
C VAL A 621 2.91 26.81 21.76
N THR A 622 4.01 26.06 21.66
CA THR A 622 5.14 26.46 20.82
C THR A 622 4.91 26.03 19.38
N ALA A 623 4.60 27.01 18.52
CA ALA A 623 4.52 26.80 17.08
C ALA A 623 5.89 26.47 16.48
N GLN A 624 5.92 25.52 15.57
CA GLN A 624 7.09 25.09 14.82
C GLN A 624 6.92 25.44 13.35
N THR A 625 7.92 26.09 12.77
CA THR A 625 8.02 26.30 11.32
C THR A 625 9.23 25.56 10.78
N TYR A 626 9.09 25.01 9.57
CA TYR A 626 10.20 24.39 8.87
C TYR A 626 10.09 24.71 7.39
N LYS A 627 11.16 25.25 6.80
CA LYS A 627 11.21 25.60 5.39
C LYS A 627 12.52 25.16 4.79
N TYR A 628 12.50 24.62 3.59
CA TYR A 628 13.70 24.37 2.82
C TYR A 628 13.46 24.57 1.32
N GLU A 629 14.55 24.80 0.60
CA GLU A 629 14.60 24.79 -0.85
C GLU A 629 15.76 23.88 -1.29
N LYS A 630 15.56 23.13 -2.37
CA LYS A 630 16.58 22.28 -2.98
C LYS A 630 16.52 22.41 -4.49
N GLU A 631 17.68 22.53 -5.12
CA GLU A 631 17.82 22.70 -6.55
C GLU A 631 18.72 21.59 -7.10
N VAL A 632 18.34 21.03 -8.24
CA VAL A 632 19.18 20.10 -8.99
C VAL A 632 19.17 20.47 -10.46
N MET A 633 20.35 20.68 -11.02
CA MET A 633 20.56 20.83 -12.45
C MET A 633 21.19 19.56 -13.00
N SER A 634 20.81 19.17 -14.21
CA SER A 634 21.30 17.95 -14.83
C SER A 634 21.53 18.12 -16.32
N MET A 635 22.55 17.45 -16.83
CA MET A 635 22.71 17.20 -18.27
C MET A 635 22.81 15.70 -18.50
N TYR A 636 22.26 15.22 -19.61
CA TYR A 636 22.27 13.82 -19.96
C TYR A 636 22.33 13.60 -21.46
N ALA A 637 22.91 12.47 -21.86
CA ALA A 637 22.89 11.99 -23.23
C ALA A 637 22.75 10.46 -23.23
N ARG A 638 22.07 9.93 -24.25
CA ARG A 638 21.93 8.51 -24.55
C ARG A 638 22.11 8.30 -26.05
N VAL A 639 22.76 7.21 -26.42
CA VAL A 639 22.83 6.71 -27.80
C VAL A 639 22.56 5.20 -27.78
N SER A 640 21.72 4.74 -28.69
CA SER A 640 21.53 3.33 -29.01
C SER A 640 21.91 3.12 -30.47
N LEU A 641 22.74 2.11 -30.70
CA LEU A 641 23.20 1.68 -32.01
C LEU A 641 22.67 0.28 -32.25
N GLY A 642 21.76 0.11 -33.20
CA GLY A 642 21.30 -1.18 -33.63
C GLY A 642 22.01 -1.64 -34.91
N TRP A 643 22.11 -2.96 -35.07
CA TRP A 643 22.64 -3.60 -36.28
C TRP A 643 21.73 -4.75 -36.67
N ARG A 644 21.16 -4.65 -37.88
CA ARG A 644 20.27 -5.63 -38.53
C ARG A 644 19.10 -6.07 -37.66
N GLU A 645 18.56 -5.15 -36.87
CA GLU A 645 17.50 -5.43 -35.90
C GLU A 645 17.84 -6.55 -34.90
N MET A 646 19.12 -6.91 -34.79
CA MET A 646 19.59 -8.12 -34.10
C MET A 646 20.47 -7.79 -32.90
N LEU A 647 21.38 -6.82 -33.04
CA LEU A 647 22.30 -6.43 -31.97
C LEU A 647 22.13 -4.95 -31.67
N TYR A 648 21.80 -4.62 -30.43
CA TYR A 648 21.71 -3.24 -29.96
C TYR A 648 22.76 -2.99 -28.89
N LEU A 649 23.44 -1.85 -28.99
CA LEU A 649 24.37 -1.32 -28.00
C LEU A 649 23.86 0.03 -27.52
N ASP A 650 23.54 0.12 -26.23
CA ASP A 650 23.08 1.32 -25.56
C ASP A 650 24.18 1.89 -24.67
N GLY A 651 24.40 3.19 -24.77
CA GLY A 651 25.26 3.95 -23.86
C GLY A 651 24.55 5.20 -23.37
N SER A 652 24.71 5.55 -22.10
CA SER A 652 24.23 6.82 -21.56
C SER A 652 25.20 7.43 -20.56
N TYR A 653 25.12 8.74 -20.39
CA TYR A 653 25.84 9.48 -19.37
C TYR A 653 24.94 10.58 -18.83
N ARG A 654 24.92 10.71 -17.50
CA ARG A 654 24.21 11.79 -16.81
C ARG A 654 25.14 12.43 -15.79
N GLN A 655 25.05 13.75 -15.69
CA GLN A 655 25.76 14.57 -14.71
C GLN A 655 24.75 15.42 -13.96
N ASP A 656 24.72 15.31 -12.64
CA ASP A 656 23.87 16.09 -11.75
C ASP A 656 24.73 17.10 -10.95
N TRP A 657 24.14 18.26 -10.66
CA TRP A 657 24.62 19.23 -9.68
C TRP A 657 23.54 19.48 -8.64
N SER A 658 23.84 19.22 -7.36
CA SER A 658 22.86 19.33 -6.27
C SER A 658 23.23 20.38 -5.24
N SER A 659 22.29 21.27 -4.91
CA SER A 659 22.49 22.26 -3.84
C SER A 659 22.59 21.66 -2.44
N ALA A 660 22.32 20.36 -2.28
CA ALA A 660 22.41 19.65 -1.00
C ALA A 660 23.80 19.07 -0.69
N LEU A 661 24.78 19.28 -1.57
CA LEU A 661 26.17 18.83 -1.41
C LEU A 661 27.13 20.04 -1.27
N PRO A 662 28.34 19.83 -0.72
CA PRO A 662 29.34 20.90 -0.61
C PRO A 662 29.63 21.55 -1.96
N GLU A 663 29.83 22.87 -2.00
CA GLU A 663 29.97 23.65 -3.25
C GLU A 663 31.06 23.09 -4.18
N GLU A 664 32.20 22.68 -3.63
CA GLU A 664 33.33 22.12 -4.40
C GLU A 664 33.09 20.67 -4.90
N LYS A 665 32.07 19.98 -4.39
CA LYS A 665 31.75 18.57 -4.67
C LYS A 665 30.30 18.34 -5.06
N ASN A 666 29.59 19.39 -5.48
CA ASN A 666 28.16 19.31 -5.76
C ASN A 666 27.82 18.67 -7.11
N GLY A 667 28.81 18.49 -7.99
CA GLY A 667 28.67 17.89 -9.32
C GLY A 667 29.19 16.46 -9.39
N TYR A 668 28.38 15.53 -9.91
CA TYR A 668 28.73 14.12 -10.04
C TYR A 668 28.08 13.47 -11.26
N GLY A 669 28.84 12.61 -11.93
CA GLY A 669 28.44 11.95 -13.16
C GLY A 669 28.44 10.44 -13.04
N TYR A 670 27.52 9.80 -13.74
CA TYR A 670 27.37 8.35 -13.72
C TYR A 670 26.98 7.83 -15.12
N PRO A 671 27.77 6.90 -15.68
CA PRO A 671 27.50 6.27 -16.97
C PRO A 671 26.59 5.04 -16.87
N SER A 672 26.04 4.64 -18.02
CA SER A 672 25.52 3.30 -18.24
C SER A 672 25.91 2.76 -19.62
N ILE A 673 26.05 1.45 -19.71
CA ILE A 673 26.24 0.71 -20.95
C ILE A 673 25.44 -0.58 -20.89
N GLY A 674 24.84 -0.96 -22.01
CA GLY A 674 24.14 -2.23 -22.09
C GLY A 674 24.03 -2.71 -23.52
N SER A 675 23.77 -4.00 -23.68
CA SER A 675 23.58 -4.61 -24.98
C SER A 675 22.40 -5.56 -24.96
N SER A 676 21.69 -5.64 -26.08
CA SER A 676 20.74 -6.72 -26.35
C SER A 676 21.05 -7.41 -27.67
N PHE A 677 20.93 -8.73 -27.68
CA PHE A 677 21.20 -9.57 -28.84
C PHE A 677 20.04 -10.53 -29.07
N ILE A 678 19.28 -10.31 -30.15
CA ILE A 678 18.15 -11.12 -30.58
C ILE A 678 18.68 -12.25 -31.47
N PHE A 679 19.14 -13.33 -30.85
CA PHE A 679 19.82 -14.43 -31.56
C PHE A 679 18.89 -15.23 -32.47
N THR A 680 17.57 -15.09 -32.34
CA THR A 680 16.60 -15.73 -33.25
C THR A 680 16.66 -15.17 -34.67
N GLU A 681 17.17 -13.95 -34.88
CA GLU A 681 17.42 -13.42 -36.24
C GLU A 681 18.47 -14.24 -37.03
N LEU A 682 19.25 -15.09 -36.34
CA LEU A 682 20.21 -16.01 -36.98
C LEU A 682 19.64 -17.40 -37.24
N ILE A 683 18.41 -17.68 -36.81
CA ILE A 683 17.77 -18.99 -36.87
C ILE A 683 16.58 -18.89 -37.83
N GLU A 684 16.59 -19.64 -38.93
CA GLU A 684 15.47 -19.65 -39.87
C GLU A 684 14.21 -20.25 -39.23
N ASP A 685 13.08 -19.53 -39.35
CA ASP A 685 11.68 -19.93 -39.10
C ASP A 685 11.48 -21.14 -38.16
N ASN A 686 11.79 -20.94 -36.88
CA ASN A 686 11.65 -21.97 -35.86
C ASN A 686 10.30 -21.86 -35.13
N SER A 687 9.33 -22.70 -35.50
CA SER A 687 8.01 -22.75 -34.85
C SER A 687 8.04 -23.07 -33.35
N ILE A 688 9.12 -23.65 -32.82
CA ILE A 688 9.27 -23.96 -31.40
C ILE A 688 9.77 -22.74 -30.64
N LEU A 689 10.81 -22.05 -31.13
CA LEU A 689 11.38 -20.85 -30.51
C LEU A 689 11.10 -19.62 -31.39
N SER A 690 10.03 -18.89 -31.04
CA SER A 690 9.54 -17.74 -31.80
C SER A 690 10.33 -16.46 -31.57
N PHE A 691 10.95 -16.30 -30.40
CA PHE A 691 11.79 -15.16 -30.07
C PHE A 691 12.83 -15.55 -29.03
N GLY A 692 14.04 -15.04 -29.20
CA GLY A 692 15.14 -15.29 -28.28
C GLY A 692 16.07 -14.10 -28.20
N LYS A 693 16.22 -13.55 -27.00
CA LYS A 693 17.07 -12.39 -26.71
C LYS A 693 17.96 -12.66 -25.52
N LEU A 694 19.22 -12.28 -25.64
CA LEU A 694 20.15 -12.13 -24.52
C LEU A 694 20.33 -10.64 -24.24
N ARG A 695 20.49 -10.28 -22.97
CA ARG A 695 20.74 -8.90 -22.57
C ARG A 695 21.72 -8.83 -21.40
N ALA A 696 22.51 -7.77 -21.40
CA ALA A 696 23.42 -7.46 -20.31
C ALA A 696 23.54 -5.94 -20.15
N GLY A 697 23.69 -5.47 -18.91
CA GLY A 697 23.82 -4.06 -18.59
C GLY A 697 24.75 -3.81 -17.42
N TRP A 698 25.48 -2.71 -17.46
CA TRP A 698 26.19 -2.13 -16.34
C TRP A 698 25.82 -0.64 -16.24
N ALA A 699 25.48 -0.18 -15.05
CA ALA A 699 25.08 1.21 -14.83
C ALA A 699 25.39 1.70 -13.43
N GLN A 700 25.57 3.01 -13.32
CA GLN A 700 25.71 3.71 -12.04
C GLN A 700 24.61 4.75 -11.87
N VAL A 701 24.18 4.97 -10.62
CA VAL A 701 23.32 6.09 -10.21
C VAL A 701 23.88 6.67 -8.93
N GLY A 702 24.11 7.99 -8.91
CA GLY A 702 24.55 8.70 -7.71
C GLY A 702 23.38 9.22 -6.87
N THR A 703 23.58 9.36 -5.56
CA THR A 703 22.57 9.89 -4.62
C THR A 703 23.15 11.01 -3.76
N ASP A 704 22.35 12.03 -3.46
CA ASP A 704 22.77 13.19 -2.66
C ASP A 704 22.15 13.21 -1.25
N LEU A 705 22.37 14.29 -0.50
CA LEU A 705 21.74 14.51 0.81
C LEU A 705 20.34 15.14 0.71
N ALA A 706 19.56 14.98 1.77
CA ALA A 706 18.40 15.83 2.01
C ALA A 706 18.80 17.31 2.21
N ALA A 707 17.88 18.23 1.94
CA ALA A 707 18.11 19.66 2.11
C ALA A 707 18.47 20.01 3.57
N MET A 708 19.26 21.07 3.76
CA MET A 708 19.67 21.59 5.07
C MET A 708 20.47 20.60 5.96
N ARG A 709 21.19 19.64 5.36
CA ARG A 709 22.00 18.65 6.10
C ARG A 709 23.49 18.96 6.22
N LEU A 710 24.01 19.96 5.50
CA LEU A 710 25.46 20.25 5.47
C LEU A 710 25.94 21.14 6.62
N ASN A 711 25.21 22.21 6.89
CA ASN A 711 25.66 23.25 7.81
C ASN A 711 25.33 22.87 9.26
N GLN A 712 26.28 23.12 10.17
CA GLN A 712 25.99 23.06 11.59
C GLN A 712 25.02 24.18 11.97
N VAL A 713 23.89 23.81 12.57
CA VAL A 713 22.87 24.74 13.06
C VAL A 713 22.77 24.66 14.58
N TYR A 714 22.19 25.71 15.18
CA TYR A 714 21.85 25.77 16.61
C TYR A 714 20.32 25.85 16.73
N PRO A 715 19.63 24.70 16.84
CA PRO A 715 18.18 24.71 16.90
C PRO A 715 17.68 25.35 18.20
N LEU A 716 16.44 25.83 18.16
CA LEU A 716 15.73 26.30 19.34
C LEU A 716 15.03 25.13 20.04
N SER A 717 15.07 25.12 21.37
CA SER A 717 14.23 24.26 22.18
C SER A 717 12.75 24.52 21.91
N GLY A 718 11.94 23.47 21.95
CA GLY A 718 10.48 23.57 21.86
C GLY A 718 9.84 24.28 23.06
N SER A 719 10.59 24.53 24.14
CA SER A 719 10.09 25.29 25.29
C SER A 719 11.14 26.28 25.78
N PRO A 720 10.75 27.55 26.03
CA PRO A 720 11.64 28.53 26.63
C PRO A 720 11.92 28.17 28.09
N TYR A 721 13.13 28.48 28.56
CA TYR A 721 13.47 28.38 29.98
C TYR A 721 13.27 29.75 30.62
N LEU A 722 12.35 29.86 31.58
CA LEU A 722 11.99 31.11 32.26
C LEU A 722 11.68 32.27 31.28
N GLY A 723 11.01 31.97 30.16
CA GLY A 723 10.67 32.94 29.11
C GLY A 723 11.81 33.31 28.15
N SER A 724 13.01 32.77 28.35
CA SER A 724 14.14 32.95 27.42
C SER A 724 14.24 31.77 26.44
N PRO A 725 14.42 32.03 25.13
CA PRO A 725 14.65 30.95 24.17
C PRO A 725 15.94 30.20 24.54
N GLN A 726 15.89 28.87 24.45
CA GLN A 726 17.07 28.03 24.63
C GLN A 726 17.55 27.58 23.26
N MET A 727 18.84 27.76 22.99
CA MET A 727 19.51 27.19 21.82
C MET A 727 20.37 26.03 22.30
N TYR A 728 20.38 24.95 21.54
CA TYR A 728 21.29 23.83 21.78
C TYR A 728 22.19 23.61 20.57
N THR A 729 23.35 23.00 20.79
CA THR A 729 24.20 22.56 19.69
C THR A 729 23.60 21.30 19.10
N ASN A 730 23.57 21.20 17.77
CA ASN A 730 23.24 19.91 17.16
C ASN A 730 24.31 18.88 17.56
N ASN A 731 23.86 17.68 17.96
CA ASN A 731 24.74 16.61 18.44
C ASN A 731 25.46 15.87 17.29
N GLN A 732 25.08 16.15 16.04
CA GLN A 732 25.73 15.62 14.85
C GLN A 732 26.81 16.58 14.33
N LEU A 733 27.99 16.03 14.04
CA LEU A 733 29.00 16.63 13.18
C LEU A 733 28.78 16.20 11.73
N VAL A 734 29.14 17.05 10.78
CA VAL A 734 29.04 16.76 9.35
C VAL A 734 30.42 16.85 8.74
N ASP A 735 30.81 15.82 7.99
CA ASP A 735 32.08 15.81 7.28
C ASP A 735 32.04 16.81 6.11
N PRO A 736 32.92 17.83 6.08
CA PRO A 736 33.00 18.74 4.95
C PRO A 736 33.44 18.05 3.66
N ALA A 737 34.00 16.84 3.74
CA ALA A 737 34.42 16.04 2.60
C ALA A 737 33.30 15.17 2.00
N ILE A 738 32.05 15.28 2.49
CA ILE A 738 30.92 14.50 1.95
C ILE A 738 30.87 14.57 0.42
N GLU A 739 30.70 13.40 -0.17
CA GLU A 739 30.48 13.19 -1.60
C GLU A 739 29.22 12.35 -1.83
N PRO A 740 28.71 12.27 -3.07
CA PRO A 740 27.55 11.43 -3.37
C PRO A 740 27.83 9.95 -3.13
N ALA A 741 26.83 9.22 -2.64
CA ALA A 741 26.89 7.75 -2.67
C ALA A 741 26.66 7.26 -4.11
N ILE A 742 27.28 6.15 -4.48
CA ILE A 742 27.17 5.58 -5.82
C ILE A 742 26.59 4.18 -5.72
N ASN A 743 25.51 3.96 -6.47
CA ASN A 743 24.91 2.65 -6.64
C ASN A 743 25.28 2.08 -8.01
N THR A 744 26.03 0.98 -8.02
CA THR A 744 26.51 0.31 -9.24
C THR A 744 25.76 -0.99 -9.44
N SER A 745 25.20 -1.22 -10.62
CA SER A 745 24.44 -2.43 -10.94
C SER A 745 24.95 -3.12 -12.19
N MET A 746 25.08 -4.44 -12.10
CA MET A 746 25.25 -5.36 -13.21
C MET A 746 24.01 -6.22 -13.38
N GLU A 747 23.53 -6.35 -14.61
CA GLU A 747 22.42 -7.23 -14.97
C GLU A 747 22.79 -8.13 -16.13
N PHE A 748 22.33 -9.37 -16.06
CA PHE A 748 22.33 -10.32 -17.16
C PHE A 748 20.96 -10.97 -17.24
N GLY A 749 20.44 -11.19 -18.44
CA GLY A 749 19.15 -11.84 -18.59
C GLY A 749 18.91 -12.37 -19.98
N PHE A 750 17.83 -13.13 -20.09
CA PHE A 750 17.34 -13.60 -21.37
C PHE A 750 15.81 -13.55 -21.41
N ASP A 751 15.29 -13.38 -22.61
CA ASP A 751 13.86 -13.36 -22.90
C ASP A 751 13.61 -14.36 -24.03
N LEU A 752 12.80 -15.39 -23.76
CA LEU A 752 12.46 -16.46 -24.70
C LEU A 752 10.95 -16.51 -24.89
N LYS A 753 10.51 -16.70 -26.13
CA LYS A 753 9.12 -17.00 -26.47
C LYS A 753 9.05 -18.24 -27.34
N PHE A 754 8.09 -19.10 -27.05
CA PHE A 754 7.93 -20.40 -27.68
C PHE A 754 6.54 -20.57 -28.26
N LEU A 755 6.41 -21.50 -29.21
CA LEU A 755 5.14 -21.99 -29.75
C LEU A 755 4.24 -20.85 -30.28
N ASN A 756 4.81 -20.00 -31.14
CA ASN A 756 4.17 -18.78 -31.67
C ASN A 756 3.74 -17.84 -30.54
N ASN A 757 4.68 -17.50 -29.65
CA ASN A 757 4.48 -16.62 -28.50
C ASN A 757 3.44 -17.08 -27.45
N ARG A 758 3.04 -18.36 -27.47
CA ARG A 758 2.09 -18.91 -26.49
C ARG A 758 2.72 -19.23 -25.13
N ALA A 759 4.04 -19.26 -25.02
CA ALA A 759 4.74 -19.42 -23.76
C ALA A 759 5.96 -18.50 -23.73
N GLY A 760 6.12 -17.74 -22.65
CA GLY A 760 7.23 -16.83 -22.40
C GLY A 760 8.01 -17.21 -21.16
N LEU A 761 9.32 -17.02 -21.23
CA LEU A 761 10.24 -17.13 -20.11
C LEU A 761 11.18 -15.93 -20.15
N THR A 762 11.12 -15.11 -19.10
CA THR A 762 12.08 -14.04 -18.83
C THR A 762 12.86 -14.39 -17.58
N PHE A 763 14.19 -14.35 -17.69
CA PHE A 763 15.12 -14.52 -16.58
C PHE A 763 16.00 -13.29 -16.44
N THR A 764 16.23 -12.85 -15.20
CA THR A 764 17.20 -11.81 -14.87
C THR A 764 18.02 -12.25 -13.67
N TYR A 765 19.33 -12.10 -13.76
CA TYR A 765 20.23 -12.05 -12.61
C TYR A 765 20.69 -10.60 -12.45
N PHE A 766 20.66 -10.10 -11.22
CA PHE A 766 21.16 -8.78 -10.89
C PHE A 766 22.17 -8.86 -9.76
N ASN A 767 23.14 -7.96 -9.79
CA ASN A 767 24.07 -7.70 -8.72
C ASN A 767 24.20 -6.19 -8.58
N GLU A 768 24.00 -5.67 -7.37
CA GLU A 768 23.99 -4.25 -7.09
C GLU A 768 24.78 -3.97 -5.84
N ILE A 769 25.65 -2.96 -5.90
CA ILE A 769 26.56 -2.56 -4.84
C ILE A 769 26.39 -1.05 -4.64
N ARG A 770 26.01 -0.67 -3.43
CA ARG A 770 25.95 0.72 -2.99
C ARG A 770 27.20 1.00 -2.16
N GLU A 771 28.01 1.92 -2.63
CA GLU A 771 29.24 2.34 -1.95
C GLU A 771 29.16 3.79 -1.52
N LYS A 772 29.95 4.12 -0.50
CA LYS A 772 30.08 5.48 0.05
C LYS A 772 28.74 6.04 0.52
N GLU A 773 27.87 5.19 1.07
CA GLU A 773 26.63 5.68 1.65
C GLU A 773 26.93 6.66 2.78
N ILE A 774 26.22 7.78 2.78
CA ILE A 774 26.42 8.86 3.74
C ILE A 774 25.65 8.51 5.02
N ILE A 775 26.37 8.01 6.03
CA ILE A 775 25.75 7.43 7.23
C ILE A 775 26.27 8.10 8.51
N PRO A 776 25.42 8.26 9.54
CA PRO A 776 25.85 8.81 10.81
C PRO A 776 26.62 7.76 11.62
N ILE A 777 27.89 8.02 11.89
CA ILE A 777 28.72 7.20 12.78
C ILE A 777 28.47 7.62 14.22
N THR A 778 28.12 6.70 15.11
CA THR A 778 28.03 6.98 16.54
C THR A 778 29.40 7.36 17.11
N MET A 779 29.44 8.44 17.89
CA MET A 779 30.64 8.90 18.58
C MET A 779 30.46 8.84 20.10
N SER A 780 31.57 8.76 20.84
CA SER A 780 31.54 8.92 22.29
C SER A 780 30.99 10.30 22.67
N GLN A 781 29.98 10.33 23.54
CA GLN A 781 29.37 11.56 24.05
C GLN A 781 30.40 12.46 24.76
N ALA A 782 31.53 11.91 25.21
CA ALA A 782 32.65 12.67 25.79
C ALA A 782 33.27 13.69 24.81
N THR A 783 33.05 13.54 23.50
CA THR A 783 33.46 14.50 22.46
C THR A 783 32.58 15.76 22.42
N GLY A 784 31.47 15.78 23.19
CA GLY A 784 30.43 16.81 23.09
C GLY A 784 29.51 16.63 21.88
N LYS A 785 29.62 15.50 21.18
CA LYS A 785 28.86 15.11 20.00
C LYS A 785 28.47 13.65 20.13
N THR A 786 27.37 13.26 19.48
CA THR A 786 26.86 11.88 19.50
C THR A 786 27.00 11.18 18.16
N SER A 787 27.18 11.92 17.07
CA SER A 787 27.40 11.33 15.75
C SER A 787 28.25 12.18 14.80
N PHE A 788 28.83 11.53 13.79
CA PHE A 788 29.54 12.15 12.67
C PHE A 788 29.00 11.60 11.34
N LEU A 789 28.40 12.47 10.52
CA LEU A 789 27.84 12.12 9.22
C LEU A 789 28.95 12.16 8.15
N THR A 790 29.27 11.02 7.55
CA THR A 790 30.32 10.89 6.51
C THR A 790 30.03 9.72 5.56
N ASN A 791 30.78 9.62 4.46
CA ASN A 791 30.71 8.51 3.50
C ASN A 791 31.44 7.28 4.04
N ALA A 792 30.71 6.28 4.52
CA ALA A 792 31.33 5.11 5.14
C ALA A 792 30.49 3.81 5.11
N GLY A 793 29.34 3.81 4.43
CA GLY A 793 28.51 2.61 4.29
C GLY A 793 28.75 1.89 2.97
N LYS A 794 28.81 0.56 3.01
CA LYS A 794 28.72 -0.31 1.83
C LYS A 794 27.72 -1.44 2.04
N SER A 795 26.81 -1.58 1.09
CA SER A 795 25.85 -2.68 1.04
C SER A 795 25.80 -3.28 -0.35
N LYS A 796 25.45 -4.57 -0.41
CA LYS A 796 25.34 -5.32 -1.65
C LYS A 796 24.02 -6.07 -1.65
N ARG A 797 23.39 -6.22 -2.81
CA ARG A 797 22.30 -7.17 -3.03
C ARG A 797 22.47 -7.88 -4.36
N ASP A 798 22.13 -9.16 -4.39
CA ASP A 798 22.03 -9.94 -5.61
C ASP A 798 20.85 -10.88 -5.56
N GLY A 799 20.40 -11.33 -6.72
CA GLY A 799 19.24 -12.19 -6.81
C GLY A 799 18.86 -12.53 -8.24
N ILE A 800 17.83 -13.36 -8.33
CA ILE A 800 17.23 -13.75 -9.61
C ILE A 800 15.78 -13.28 -9.68
N GLU A 801 15.32 -13.00 -10.89
CA GLU A 801 13.93 -12.74 -11.21
C GLU A 801 13.52 -13.65 -12.36
N LEU A 802 12.39 -14.33 -12.18
CA LEU A 802 11.79 -15.22 -13.16
C LEU A 802 10.37 -14.74 -13.47
N VAL A 803 10.03 -14.67 -14.75
CA VAL A 803 8.65 -14.50 -15.20
C VAL A 803 8.35 -15.58 -16.22
N LEU A 804 7.26 -16.30 -15.98
CA LEU A 804 6.67 -17.27 -16.87
C LEU A 804 5.31 -16.73 -17.29
N ASP A 805 5.05 -16.67 -18.58
CA ASP A 805 3.73 -16.33 -19.11
C ASP A 805 3.30 -17.38 -20.12
N GLY A 806 2.01 -17.60 -20.27
CA GLY A 806 1.53 -18.44 -21.35
C GLY A 806 0.03 -18.54 -21.48
N THR A 807 -0.36 -19.07 -22.63
CA THR A 807 -1.75 -19.35 -23.01
C THR A 807 -1.90 -20.86 -23.22
N PRO A 808 -1.95 -21.67 -22.14
CA PRO A 808 -2.00 -23.13 -22.24
C PRO A 808 -3.20 -23.63 -23.05
N VAL A 809 -4.35 -22.95 -22.96
CA VAL A 809 -5.56 -23.30 -23.73
C VAL A 809 -6.06 -22.09 -24.49
N GLN A 810 -6.20 -22.24 -25.81
CA GLN A 810 -6.77 -21.24 -26.70
C GLN A 810 -7.71 -21.94 -27.69
N THR A 811 -9.00 -21.64 -27.56
CA THR A 811 -10.07 -22.14 -28.43
C THR A 811 -11.06 -21.00 -28.69
N ASN A 812 -11.97 -21.16 -29.66
CA ASN A 812 -12.97 -20.14 -29.99
C ASN A 812 -13.86 -19.72 -28.82
N ASN A 813 -14.05 -20.60 -27.83
CA ASN A 813 -14.98 -20.40 -26.70
C ASN A 813 -14.29 -20.39 -25.34
N PHE A 814 -12.97 -20.59 -25.28
CA PHE A 814 -12.25 -20.65 -24.02
C PHE A 814 -10.78 -20.28 -24.25
N VAL A 815 -10.32 -19.25 -23.54
CA VAL A 815 -8.92 -18.83 -23.48
C VAL A 815 -8.51 -18.81 -22.01
N TRP A 816 -7.36 -19.41 -21.71
CA TRP A 816 -6.72 -19.32 -20.39
C TRP A 816 -5.33 -18.74 -20.56
N ASN A 817 -5.11 -17.57 -19.96
CA ASN A 817 -3.81 -16.96 -19.79
C ASN A 817 -3.36 -17.13 -18.33
N ILE A 818 -2.09 -17.49 -18.16
CA ILE A 818 -1.44 -17.59 -16.85
C ILE A 818 -0.13 -16.82 -16.87
N GLY A 819 0.14 -16.10 -15.78
CA GLY A 819 1.43 -15.49 -15.48
C GLY A 819 1.91 -15.94 -14.12
N VAL A 820 3.17 -16.32 -14.00
CA VAL A 820 3.83 -16.65 -12.75
C VAL A 820 5.09 -15.80 -12.65
N ASN A 821 5.30 -15.14 -11.52
CA ASN A 821 6.52 -14.40 -11.24
C ASN A 821 7.12 -14.85 -9.92
N PHE A 822 8.44 -14.79 -9.85
CA PHE A 822 9.24 -15.19 -8.70
C PHE A 822 10.50 -14.34 -8.65
N ALA A 823 10.92 -13.92 -7.45
CA ALA A 823 12.17 -13.21 -7.28
C ALA A 823 12.80 -13.49 -5.91
N THR A 824 14.13 -13.52 -5.89
CA THR A 824 14.95 -13.56 -4.68
C THR A 824 15.75 -12.25 -4.56
N SER A 825 16.14 -11.88 -3.35
CA SER A 825 17.14 -10.82 -3.13
C SER A 825 17.87 -11.07 -1.83
N ASN A 826 19.21 -11.05 -1.87
CA ASN A 826 20.08 -11.30 -0.72
C ASN A 826 20.87 -10.03 -0.37
N PRO A 827 20.30 -9.08 0.38
CA PRO A 827 20.98 -7.85 0.74
C PRO A 827 21.86 -8.04 1.99
N VAL A 828 23.15 -7.74 1.84
CA VAL A 828 24.18 -7.92 2.88
C VAL A 828 24.86 -6.59 3.18
N VAL A 829 25.14 -6.37 4.47
CA VAL A 829 25.95 -5.25 4.95
C VAL A 829 27.44 -5.61 4.83
N GLU A 830 28.15 -5.01 3.88
CA GLU A 830 29.55 -5.36 3.59
C GLU A 830 30.56 -4.48 4.34
N GLU A 831 30.24 -3.21 4.58
CA GLU A 831 31.11 -2.27 5.29
C GLU A 831 30.28 -1.36 6.18
N LEU A 832 30.73 -1.23 7.42
CA LEU A 832 30.24 -0.25 8.39
C LEU A 832 31.38 0.71 8.74
N PRO A 833 31.07 1.91 9.23
CA PRO A 833 32.09 2.93 9.47
C PRO A 833 33.03 2.61 10.62
N GLY A 834 34.33 2.87 10.41
CA GLY A 834 35.36 2.64 11.42
C GLY A 834 35.43 1.17 11.82
N ASP A 835 35.45 0.88 13.11
CA ASP A 835 35.47 -0.49 13.65
C ASP A 835 34.07 -0.96 14.11
N LEU A 836 33.00 -0.25 13.73
CA LEU A 836 31.64 -0.58 14.16
C LEU A 836 31.23 -1.97 13.64
N GLN A 837 30.71 -2.80 14.55
CA GLN A 837 30.17 -4.10 14.21
C GLN A 837 28.68 -4.04 13.85
N SER A 838 27.97 -3.03 14.34
CA SER A 838 26.55 -2.81 14.04
C SER A 838 26.16 -1.33 14.11
N ILE A 839 25.05 -0.99 13.44
CA ILE A 839 24.35 0.30 13.53
C ILE A 839 22.84 0.06 13.61
N ASN A 840 22.08 1.04 14.10
CA ASN A 840 20.62 0.97 14.06
C ASN A 840 20.12 0.95 12.61
N ALA A 841 19.17 0.07 12.31
CA ALA A 841 18.49 0.04 11.03
C ALA A 841 17.29 1.01 11.01
N PRO A 842 16.81 1.41 9.82
CA PRO A 842 15.49 2.01 9.67
C PRO A 842 14.41 1.08 10.26
N GLY A 843 13.47 1.64 11.01
CA GLY A 843 12.38 0.87 11.64
C GLY A 843 12.30 1.05 13.16
N GLY A 844 13.43 1.31 13.82
CA GLY A 844 13.47 1.58 15.26
C GLY A 844 13.21 0.34 16.13
N ASN A 845 12.52 0.55 17.25
CA ASN A 845 12.17 -0.46 18.24
C ASN A 845 10.65 -0.56 18.32
N ASP A 846 10.14 -1.68 18.84
CA ASP A 846 8.75 -1.74 19.27
C ASP A 846 8.48 -0.76 20.43
N ASP A 847 7.20 -0.47 20.68
CA ASP A 847 6.78 0.55 21.65
C ASP A 847 7.24 0.25 23.09
N TRP A 848 7.59 -1.00 23.39
CA TRP A 848 8.01 -1.46 24.71
C TRP A 848 9.46 -1.96 24.76
N GLY A 849 10.17 -2.00 23.64
CA GLY A 849 11.60 -2.32 23.56
C GLY A 849 11.93 -3.80 23.76
N PHE A 850 11.02 -4.71 23.41
CA PHE A 850 11.28 -6.14 23.29
C PHE A 850 12.24 -6.47 22.15
N VAL A 851 12.05 -5.80 21.01
CA VAL A 851 12.84 -5.97 19.80
C VAL A 851 13.30 -4.64 19.23
N TYR A 852 14.43 -4.69 18.53
CA TYR A 852 14.97 -3.58 17.77
C TYR A 852 15.57 -4.09 16.47
N VAL A 853 15.55 -3.25 15.43
CA VAL A 853 16.10 -3.58 14.11
C VAL A 853 17.51 -3.01 13.97
N VAL A 854 18.49 -3.83 13.58
CA VAL A 854 19.88 -3.40 13.36
C VAL A 854 20.45 -3.86 12.02
N HIS A 855 21.53 -3.21 11.63
CA HIS A 855 22.44 -3.65 10.58
C HIS A 855 23.74 -4.11 11.23
N LYS A 856 24.09 -5.37 11.07
CA LYS A 856 25.36 -5.93 11.55
C LYS A 856 26.26 -6.31 10.38
N LEU A 857 27.56 -6.04 10.53
CA LEU A 857 28.57 -6.31 9.51
C LEU A 857 28.58 -7.81 9.13
N GLY A 858 28.52 -8.09 7.84
CA GLY A 858 28.54 -9.45 7.28
C GLY A 858 27.22 -10.21 7.36
N GLU A 859 26.17 -9.62 7.93
CA GLU A 859 24.84 -10.20 8.04
C GLU A 859 23.84 -9.54 7.07
N GLU A 860 22.67 -10.16 6.95
CA GLU A 860 21.58 -9.64 6.10
C GLU A 860 21.06 -8.29 6.62
N TRP A 861 20.54 -7.47 5.72
CA TRP A 861 19.91 -6.20 6.07
C TRP A 861 18.69 -6.40 7.00
N GLY A 862 18.58 -5.57 8.04
CA GLY A 862 17.39 -5.48 8.90
C GLY A 862 17.20 -6.68 9.84
N GLN A 863 18.12 -6.89 10.77
CA GLN A 863 18.06 -7.98 11.75
C GLN A 863 17.19 -7.59 12.94
N LEU A 864 16.20 -8.41 13.26
CA LEU A 864 15.51 -8.37 14.55
C LEU A 864 16.44 -8.90 15.63
N ARG A 865 16.61 -8.11 16.69
CA ARG A 865 17.36 -8.52 17.89
C ARG A 865 16.57 -8.19 19.15
N GLY A 866 16.73 -9.01 20.17
CA GLY A 866 16.01 -8.90 21.43
C GLY A 866 16.52 -9.92 22.44
N ARG A 867 15.76 -10.15 23.52
CA ARG A 867 16.06 -11.25 24.46
C ARG A 867 15.42 -12.55 23.97
N ALA A 868 16.16 -13.64 24.05
CA ALA A 868 15.66 -14.98 23.71
C ALA A 868 15.76 -15.93 24.90
N ILE A 869 14.87 -16.92 24.96
CA ILE A 869 15.00 -18.05 25.90
C ILE A 869 16.38 -18.69 25.69
N ARG A 870 17.13 -18.87 26.78
CA ARG A 870 18.44 -19.51 26.74
C ARG A 870 18.27 -20.99 26.41
N ILE A 871 19.08 -21.46 25.47
CA ILE A 871 19.18 -22.88 25.11
C ILE A 871 20.49 -23.43 25.66
N ASP A 872 20.43 -24.56 26.35
CA ASP A 872 21.61 -25.27 26.83
C ASP A 872 22.35 -25.92 25.66
N GLU A 873 23.66 -25.68 25.55
CA GLU A 873 24.46 -26.13 24.40
C GLU A 873 24.66 -27.66 24.36
N GLU A 874 24.64 -28.34 25.51
CA GLU A 874 24.87 -29.79 25.59
C GLU A 874 23.62 -30.60 25.25
N THR A 875 22.46 -30.16 25.75
CA THR A 875 21.18 -30.86 25.62
C THR A 875 20.29 -30.32 24.50
N GLY A 876 20.49 -29.06 24.08
CA GLY A 876 19.60 -28.35 23.17
C GLY A 876 18.24 -27.99 23.77
N GLN A 877 18.07 -28.15 25.09
CA GLN A 877 16.82 -27.86 25.79
C GLN A 877 16.81 -26.42 26.33
N GLN A 878 15.61 -25.90 26.61
CA GLN A 878 15.44 -24.58 27.21
C GLN A 878 15.96 -24.58 28.65
N VAL A 879 16.64 -23.51 29.05
CA VAL A 879 17.12 -23.36 30.43
C VAL A 879 16.03 -22.71 31.29
N VAL A 880 15.74 -23.33 32.43
CA VAL A 880 14.65 -22.95 33.33
C VAL A 880 15.21 -22.63 34.72
N ASN A 881 14.64 -21.64 35.39
CA ASN A 881 14.90 -21.40 36.80
C ASN A 881 14.13 -22.43 37.63
N ALA A 882 14.84 -23.40 38.24
CA ALA A 882 14.22 -24.49 38.99
C ALA A 882 13.30 -24.04 40.13
N ALA A 883 13.50 -22.84 40.69
CA ALA A 883 12.68 -22.34 41.80
C ALA A 883 11.33 -21.77 41.35
N THR A 884 11.23 -21.26 40.12
CA THR A 884 10.05 -20.54 39.62
C THR A 884 9.41 -21.20 38.41
N GLY A 885 10.13 -22.08 37.69
CA GLY A 885 9.70 -22.64 36.42
C GLY A 885 9.75 -21.67 35.24
N THR A 886 10.29 -20.46 35.45
CA THR A 886 10.43 -19.44 34.40
C THR A 886 11.73 -19.64 33.61
N PHE A 887 11.74 -19.28 32.33
CA PHE A 887 12.89 -19.37 31.46
C PHE A 887 14.03 -18.42 31.85
N ALA A 888 15.26 -18.94 31.79
CA ALA A 888 16.44 -18.10 31.67
C ALA A 888 16.54 -17.53 30.25
N TYR A 889 17.21 -16.39 30.09
CA TYR A 889 17.31 -15.72 28.81
C TYR A 889 18.71 -15.16 28.55
N ASP A 890 19.00 -14.94 27.27
CA ASP A 890 20.18 -14.21 26.80
C ASP A 890 19.76 -12.92 26.11
N THR A 891 20.60 -11.89 26.23
CA THR A 891 20.34 -10.57 25.67
C THR A 891 20.96 -10.40 24.29
N ASP A 892 20.44 -9.48 23.48
CA ASP A 892 20.98 -9.12 22.15
C ASP A 892 21.14 -10.34 21.23
N GLN A 893 20.15 -11.23 21.24
CA GLN A 893 20.12 -12.41 20.38
C GLN A 893 19.58 -12.07 19.00
N TYR A 894 20.08 -12.75 17.97
CA TYR A 894 19.56 -12.63 16.61
C TYR A 894 18.26 -13.44 16.49
N LEU A 895 17.17 -12.76 16.13
CA LEU A 895 15.83 -13.34 16.04
C LEU A 895 15.37 -13.52 14.58
N GLY A 896 16.22 -13.18 13.61
CA GLY A 896 15.95 -13.30 12.18
C GLY A 896 15.99 -11.96 11.45
N SER A 897 15.78 -12.00 10.14
CA SER A 897 15.74 -10.84 9.25
C SER A 897 14.30 -10.45 8.95
N VAL A 898 14.01 -9.16 8.80
CA VAL A 898 12.68 -8.66 8.37
C VAL A 898 12.45 -8.83 6.86
N LEU A 899 13.44 -9.35 6.12
CA LEU A 899 13.39 -9.53 4.68
C LEU A 899 13.01 -10.96 4.29
N PRO A 900 12.19 -11.15 3.25
CA PRO A 900 11.86 -12.48 2.77
C PRO A 900 12.97 -13.08 1.92
N ASP A 901 13.07 -14.40 1.94
CA ASP A 901 13.96 -15.17 1.07
C ASP A 901 13.53 -15.01 -0.40
N PHE A 902 12.21 -15.04 -0.64
CA PHE A 902 11.64 -14.80 -1.96
C PHE A 902 10.20 -14.27 -1.93
N THR A 903 9.82 -13.60 -3.01
CA THR A 903 8.46 -13.13 -3.28
C THR A 903 8.00 -13.56 -4.66
N GLY A 904 6.70 -13.57 -4.88
CA GLY A 904 6.15 -13.82 -6.20
C GLY A 904 4.63 -13.76 -6.25
N GLY A 905 4.09 -14.19 -7.38
CA GLY A 905 2.66 -14.29 -7.54
C GLY A 905 2.25 -15.04 -8.80
N ILE A 906 0.97 -15.36 -8.84
CA ILE A 906 0.32 -16.10 -9.92
C ILE A 906 -0.91 -15.31 -10.34
N PHE A 907 -0.97 -14.95 -11.62
CA PHE A 907 -2.13 -14.30 -12.22
C PHE A 907 -2.78 -15.26 -13.21
N ASN A 908 -4.08 -15.49 -13.06
CA ASN A 908 -4.89 -16.29 -13.98
C ASN A 908 -5.96 -15.41 -14.61
N GLN A 909 -6.16 -15.59 -15.91
CA GLN A 909 -7.24 -14.96 -16.65
C GLN A 909 -7.91 -16.00 -17.55
N PHE A 910 -9.21 -16.13 -17.41
CA PHE A 910 -10.04 -17.00 -18.22
C PHE A 910 -11.05 -16.17 -18.99
N THR A 911 -11.15 -16.37 -20.30
CA THR A 911 -12.22 -15.83 -21.14
C THR A 911 -13.08 -16.97 -21.64
N ILE A 912 -14.37 -16.93 -21.32
CA ILE A 912 -15.35 -18.00 -21.61
C ILE A 912 -16.40 -17.43 -22.56
N MET A 913 -16.57 -18.08 -23.73
CA MET A 913 -17.50 -17.72 -24.80
C MET A 913 -17.39 -16.25 -25.26
N ASN A 914 -16.22 -15.62 -25.09
CA ASN A 914 -15.99 -14.17 -25.30
C ASN A 914 -16.97 -13.26 -24.53
N LEU A 915 -17.62 -13.81 -23.50
CA LEU A 915 -18.68 -13.18 -22.74
C LEU A 915 -18.27 -12.96 -21.29
N VAL A 916 -17.71 -14.00 -20.66
CA VAL A 916 -17.34 -14.00 -19.24
C VAL A 916 -15.83 -13.91 -19.14
N ASN A 917 -15.32 -12.96 -18.35
CA ASN A 917 -13.92 -12.88 -17.99
C ASN A 917 -13.78 -13.14 -16.49
N VAL A 918 -12.91 -14.08 -16.14
CA VAL A 918 -12.56 -14.38 -14.75
C VAL A 918 -11.08 -14.08 -14.58
N SER A 919 -10.74 -13.19 -13.66
CA SER A 919 -9.35 -12.90 -13.30
C SER A 919 -9.13 -13.25 -11.84
N ALA A 920 -8.00 -13.85 -11.51
CA ALA A 920 -7.61 -14.16 -10.13
C ALA A 920 -6.11 -13.93 -9.93
N SER A 921 -5.74 -13.19 -8.89
CA SER A 921 -4.35 -12.97 -8.49
C SER A 921 -4.06 -13.63 -7.14
N ILE A 922 -2.94 -14.32 -7.09
CA ILE A 922 -2.35 -14.87 -5.87
C ILE A 922 -1.02 -14.19 -5.67
N ASP A 923 -0.72 -13.75 -4.47
CA ASP A 923 0.61 -13.32 -4.08
C ASP A 923 1.14 -14.17 -2.94
N PHE A 924 2.45 -14.34 -2.90
CA PHE A 924 3.12 -15.12 -1.89
C PHE A 924 4.48 -14.54 -1.51
N GLN A 925 4.87 -14.84 -0.29
CA GLN A 925 6.15 -14.52 0.30
C GLN A 925 6.63 -15.71 1.12
N LYS A 926 7.93 -16.02 1.06
CA LYS A 926 8.56 -17.01 1.95
C LYS A 926 9.73 -16.36 2.69
N GLY A 927 9.83 -16.65 3.97
CA GLY A 927 10.85 -16.12 4.86
C GLY A 927 10.49 -14.72 5.37
N GLY A 928 11.46 -14.12 6.06
CA GLY A 928 11.25 -12.93 6.88
C GLY A 928 10.73 -13.29 8.26
N LYS A 929 10.97 -12.39 9.22
CA LYS A 929 10.53 -12.50 10.60
C LYS A 929 9.85 -11.21 11.04
N PHE A 930 8.84 -11.37 11.88
CA PHE A 930 8.14 -10.25 12.52
C PHE A 930 7.93 -10.54 14.00
N PHE A 931 7.94 -9.50 14.82
CA PHE A 931 7.52 -9.56 16.22
C PHE A 931 6.03 -9.20 16.35
N SER A 932 5.26 -9.87 17.20
CA SER A 932 3.90 -9.45 17.55
C SER A 932 3.81 -8.93 18.98
N LEU A 933 3.55 -7.63 19.10
CA LEU A 933 3.27 -7.02 20.39
C LEU A 933 1.87 -7.42 20.91
N SER A 934 0.89 -7.57 20.01
CA SER A 934 -0.46 -7.99 20.38
C SER A 934 -0.46 -9.34 21.07
N GLU A 935 0.36 -10.29 20.61
CA GLU A 935 0.44 -11.61 21.23
C GLU A 935 1.10 -11.58 22.60
N MET A 936 2.18 -10.80 22.75
CA MET A 936 2.84 -10.65 24.04
C MET A 936 1.87 -10.06 25.06
N TRP A 937 1.19 -8.96 24.73
CA TRP A 937 0.24 -8.37 25.67
C TRP A 937 -1.03 -9.19 25.84
N GLY A 938 -1.54 -9.81 24.78
CA GLY A 938 -2.72 -10.66 24.84
C GLY A 938 -2.51 -11.93 25.69
N GLN A 939 -1.29 -12.48 25.70
CA GLN A 939 -0.93 -13.56 26.62
C GLN A 939 -0.74 -13.04 28.05
N TYR A 940 -0.04 -11.91 28.21
CA TYR A 940 0.14 -11.28 29.52
C TYR A 940 -1.19 -10.98 30.20
N SER A 941 -2.18 -10.45 29.47
CA SER A 941 -3.49 -10.06 29.99
C SER A 941 -4.51 -11.19 30.05
N GLY A 942 -4.16 -12.44 29.70
CA GLY A 942 -5.10 -13.56 29.75
C GLY A 942 -6.20 -13.49 28.69
N LEU A 943 -5.95 -12.79 27.58
CA LEU A 943 -6.92 -12.51 26.52
C LEU A 943 -6.92 -13.58 25.41
N LEU A 944 -5.75 -14.12 25.08
CA LEU A 944 -5.58 -15.10 24.00
C LEU A 944 -5.93 -16.53 24.42
N GLU A 945 -6.29 -17.37 23.45
CA GLU A 945 -6.78 -18.74 23.67
C GLU A 945 -5.82 -19.62 24.48
N GLU A 946 -4.51 -19.51 24.24
CA GLU A 946 -3.48 -20.33 24.92
C GLU A 946 -3.48 -20.11 26.43
N THR A 947 -3.90 -18.93 26.87
CA THR A 947 -3.97 -18.60 28.30
C THR A 947 -5.05 -19.37 29.04
N ALA A 948 -5.99 -20.00 28.33
CA ALA A 948 -7.01 -20.89 28.87
C ALA A 948 -7.09 -22.21 28.09
N GLY A 949 -5.98 -22.62 27.47
CA GLY A 949 -5.89 -23.86 26.70
C GLY A 949 -5.94 -25.10 27.59
N ILE A 950 -6.02 -26.27 26.94
CA ILE A 950 -5.95 -27.57 27.60
C ILE A 950 -4.51 -28.08 27.54
N ASN A 951 -3.94 -28.42 28.70
CA ASN A 951 -2.60 -28.98 28.79
C ASN A 951 -2.57 -30.46 28.36
N ASP A 952 -1.38 -31.05 28.34
CA ASP A 952 -1.14 -32.43 27.92
C ASP A 952 -1.74 -33.50 28.86
N GLN A 953 -2.23 -33.12 30.04
CA GLN A 953 -3.00 -33.99 30.95
C GLN A 953 -4.51 -33.94 30.68
N GLY A 954 -4.97 -33.05 29.82
CA GLY A 954 -6.38 -32.85 29.52
C GLY A 954 -7.11 -31.87 30.44
N ASN A 955 -6.40 -31.09 31.27
CA ASN A 955 -6.97 -30.07 32.16
C ASN A 955 -6.68 -28.66 31.65
N ASN A 956 -7.41 -27.65 32.15
CA ASN A 956 -7.15 -26.27 31.75
C ASN A 956 -5.83 -25.78 32.35
N VAL A 957 -5.04 -25.01 31.59
CA VAL A 957 -3.79 -24.41 32.11
C VAL A 957 -4.03 -23.48 33.30
N ARG A 958 -5.22 -22.89 33.43
CA ARG A 958 -5.61 -22.04 34.58
C ARG A 958 -6.13 -22.81 35.79
N ASP A 959 -6.37 -24.12 35.68
CA ASP A 959 -6.70 -24.92 36.85
C ASP A 959 -5.49 -24.97 37.80
N ALA A 960 -5.74 -25.19 39.09
CA ALA A 960 -4.65 -25.31 40.05
C ALA A 960 -3.72 -26.48 39.67
N ILE A 961 -2.41 -26.33 39.89
CA ILE A 961 -1.43 -27.39 39.59
C ILE A 961 -1.79 -28.70 40.33
N ASP A 962 -2.26 -28.59 41.58
CA ASP A 962 -2.70 -29.74 42.39
C ASP A 962 -3.91 -30.47 41.79
N ASP A 963 -4.71 -29.78 40.96
CA ASP A 963 -5.85 -30.33 40.21
C ASP A 963 -5.46 -30.77 38.79
N GLY A 964 -4.16 -30.76 38.45
CA GLY A 964 -3.63 -31.15 37.15
C GLY A 964 -3.58 -30.03 36.12
N GLY A 965 -3.79 -28.77 36.52
CA GLY A 965 -3.62 -27.59 35.68
C GLY A 965 -2.17 -27.13 35.56
N GLY A 966 -1.99 -25.86 35.17
CA GLY A 966 -0.68 -25.28 34.85
C GLY A 966 -0.20 -25.57 33.43
N VAL A 967 0.80 -24.79 33.01
CA VAL A 967 1.51 -24.94 31.73
C VAL A 967 2.66 -25.92 31.92
N HIS A 968 2.73 -26.94 31.07
CA HIS A 968 3.82 -27.92 31.11
C HIS A 968 5.13 -27.31 30.59
N VAL A 969 6.14 -27.23 31.44
CA VAL A 969 7.46 -26.68 31.11
C VAL A 969 8.52 -27.76 31.23
N VAL A 970 9.23 -27.99 30.12
CA VAL A 970 10.30 -28.98 30.02
C VAL A 970 11.60 -28.29 29.61
N GLY A 971 12.69 -28.62 30.31
CA GLY A 971 13.99 -28.01 30.07
C GLY A 971 15.10 -28.60 30.93
N VAL A 972 16.16 -27.82 31.13
CA VAL A 972 17.20 -28.08 32.12
C VAL A 972 17.33 -26.89 33.06
N ASP A 973 17.67 -27.12 34.31
CA ASP A 973 17.96 -26.04 35.24
C ASP A 973 19.35 -25.42 34.98
N THR A 974 19.69 -24.35 35.70
CA THR A 974 20.97 -23.66 35.56
C THR A 974 22.19 -24.51 35.95
N ASP A 975 21.98 -25.63 36.64
CA ASP A 975 23.01 -26.58 37.04
C ASP A 975 23.08 -27.79 36.07
N GLY A 976 22.26 -27.80 35.02
CA GLY A 976 22.20 -28.85 34.00
C GLY A 976 21.33 -30.06 34.37
N ASN A 977 20.53 -30.00 35.44
CA ASN A 977 19.62 -31.09 35.80
C ASN A 977 18.32 -30.97 34.98
N SER A 978 17.68 -32.10 34.67
CA SER A 978 16.39 -32.10 33.97
C SER A 978 15.30 -31.40 34.79
N TYR A 979 14.54 -30.54 34.11
CA TYR A 979 13.35 -29.87 34.61
C TYR A 979 12.14 -30.32 33.79
N ASP A 980 11.10 -30.81 34.45
CA ASP A 980 9.87 -31.31 33.81
C ASP A 980 8.75 -31.17 34.84
N GLN A 981 8.07 -30.02 34.85
CA GLN A 981 7.06 -29.67 35.84
C GLN A 981 5.96 -28.78 35.22
N TYR A 982 4.82 -28.67 35.90
CA TYR A 982 3.77 -27.71 35.57
C TYR A 982 3.99 -26.40 36.31
N VAL A 983 3.84 -25.29 35.60
CA VAL A 983 4.01 -23.93 36.11
C VAL A 983 2.66 -23.24 36.10
N ASP A 984 2.38 -22.46 37.15
CA ASP A 984 1.17 -21.65 37.23
C ASP A 984 1.03 -20.77 35.98
N SER A 985 -0.18 -20.72 35.41
CA SER A 985 -0.43 -20.05 34.13
C SER A 985 -0.08 -18.56 34.18
N TYR A 986 -0.51 -17.84 35.22
CA TYR A 986 -0.21 -16.41 35.33
C TYR A 986 1.30 -16.18 35.44
N THR A 987 1.99 -16.97 36.26
CA THR A 987 3.45 -16.96 36.38
C THR A 987 4.13 -17.24 35.04
N TYR A 988 3.63 -18.22 34.27
CA TYR A 988 4.18 -18.59 32.97
C TYR A 988 4.03 -17.47 31.94
N PHE A 989 2.85 -16.88 31.77
CA PHE A 989 2.64 -15.86 30.72
C PHE A 989 3.21 -14.49 31.11
N SER A 990 3.14 -14.10 32.39
CA SER A 990 3.67 -12.81 32.85
C SER A 990 5.20 -12.71 32.81
N GLN A 991 5.90 -13.85 32.78
CA GLN A 991 7.36 -13.90 32.76
C GLN A 991 7.96 -13.19 31.54
N PHE A 992 7.28 -13.25 30.38
CA PHE A 992 7.84 -12.76 29.14
C PHE A 992 7.91 -11.23 29.13
N ASN A 993 6.89 -10.56 29.65
CA ASN A 993 6.94 -9.12 29.91
C ASN A 993 7.98 -8.79 31.00
N SER A 994 7.91 -9.46 32.15
CA SER A 994 8.79 -9.20 33.31
C SER A 994 10.28 -9.30 32.96
N ASN A 995 10.63 -10.23 32.06
CA ASN A 995 11.98 -10.47 31.60
C ASN A 995 12.27 -9.89 30.20
N THR A 996 11.29 -9.20 29.58
CA THR A 996 11.39 -8.62 28.23
C THR A 996 11.86 -9.65 27.17
N ILE A 997 11.37 -10.89 27.28
CA ILE A 997 11.74 -11.99 26.38
C ILE A 997 10.88 -11.89 25.12
N ALA A 998 11.53 -11.77 23.97
CA ALA A 998 10.86 -11.57 22.68
C ALA A 998 10.73 -12.86 21.86
N SER A 999 11.63 -13.83 22.03
CA SER A 999 11.71 -14.99 21.12
C SER A 999 10.44 -15.81 20.90
N PRO A 1000 9.51 -15.99 21.88
CA PRO A 1000 8.25 -16.69 21.63
C PRO A 1000 7.29 -15.96 20.71
N TYR A 1001 7.47 -14.65 20.54
CA TYR A 1001 6.59 -13.76 19.78
C TYR A 1001 7.21 -13.30 18.45
N VAL A 1002 8.26 -14.00 17.98
CA VAL A 1002 8.88 -13.75 16.69
C VAL A 1002 8.58 -14.88 15.72
N HIS A 1003 7.83 -14.56 14.67
CA HIS A 1003 7.21 -15.53 13.76
C HIS A 1003 7.72 -15.41 12.33
N ASP A 1004 7.64 -16.50 11.56
CA ASP A 1004 7.91 -16.50 10.12
C ASP A 1004 6.82 -15.70 9.36
N ALA A 1005 7.27 -14.73 8.55
CA ALA A 1005 6.44 -13.85 7.74
C ALA A 1005 6.00 -14.47 6.40
N SER A 1006 6.10 -15.80 6.27
CA SER A 1006 5.67 -16.55 5.09
C SER A 1006 4.15 -16.56 4.95
N TYR A 1007 3.66 -16.28 3.75
CA TYR A 1007 2.24 -16.36 3.44
C TYR A 1007 1.98 -16.65 1.96
N MET A 1008 0.78 -17.13 1.67
CA MET A 1008 0.21 -17.19 0.33
C MET A 1008 -1.26 -16.78 0.41
N LYS A 1009 -1.70 -15.81 -0.39
CA LYS A 1009 -3.08 -15.33 -0.33
C LYS A 1009 -3.70 -15.05 -1.70
N LEU A 1010 -5.01 -15.26 -1.77
CA LEU A 1010 -5.85 -14.88 -2.89
C LEU A 1010 -6.18 -13.38 -2.79
N ARG A 1011 -5.40 -12.57 -3.51
CA ARG A 1011 -5.39 -11.12 -3.39
C ARG A 1011 -6.58 -10.48 -4.09
N ASP A 1012 -6.82 -10.77 -5.37
CA ASP A 1012 -7.94 -10.24 -6.12
C ASP A 1012 -8.66 -11.34 -6.90
N VAL A 1013 -9.98 -11.22 -6.98
CA VAL A 1013 -10.80 -11.99 -7.91
C VAL A 1013 -11.77 -11.05 -8.61
N SER A 1014 -11.95 -11.22 -9.90
CA SER A 1014 -13.04 -10.59 -10.63
C SER A 1014 -13.72 -11.57 -11.58
N VAL A 1015 -15.03 -11.46 -11.65
CA VAL A 1015 -15.87 -12.19 -12.60
C VAL A 1015 -16.74 -11.16 -13.29
N SER A 1016 -16.46 -10.88 -14.55
CA SER A 1016 -17.17 -9.89 -15.34
C SER A 1016 -17.87 -10.53 -16.54
N VAL A 1017 -19.02 -9.98 -16.91
CA VAL A 1017 -19.83 -10.40 -18.04
C VAL A 1017 -20.02 -9.21 -18.96
N ASN A 1018 -19.49 -9.31 -20.17
CA ASN A 1018 -19.74 -8.35 -21.24
C ASN A 1018 -21.12 -8.64 -21.83
N LEU A 1019 -22.05 -7.68 -21.81
CA LEU A 1019 -23.37 -7.89 -22.38
C LEU A 1019 -23.27 -8.05 -23.92
N PRO A 1020 -23.96 -9.05 -24.51
CA PRO A 1020 -23.92 -9.25 -25.95
C PRO A 1020 -24.38 -8.00 -26.70
N LYS A 1021 -23.62 -7.55 -27.72
CA LYS A 1021 -23.96 -6.39 -28.56
C LYS A 1021 -25.39 -6.45 -29.12
N LYS A 1022 -25.89 -7.65 -29.44
CA LYS A 1022 -27.26 -7.88 -29.92
C LYS A 1022 -28.33 -7.33 -28.96
N TRP A 1023 -28.07 -7.33 -27.66
CA TRP A 1023 -28.99 -6.79 -26.64
C TRP A 1023 -28.88 -5.26 -26.51
N LEU A 1024 -27.77 -4.68 -26.97
CA LEU A 1024 -27.50 -3.24 -26.90
C LEU A 1024 -27.88 -2.48 -28.18
N ASN A 1025 -28.09 -3.17 -29.30
CA ASN A 1025 -28.40 -2.57 -30.62
C ASN A 1025 -29.61 -1.61 -30.62
N SER A 1026 -30.55 -1.75 -29.69
CA SER A 1026 -31.72 -0.86 -29.54
C SER A 1026 -31.51 0.26 -28.52
N THR A 1027 -30.28 0.41 -28.02
CA THR A 1027 -29.89 1.39 -26.99
C THR A 1027 -28.79 2.32 -27.52
N PHE A 1028 -28.48 3.37 -26.78
CA PHE A 1028 -27.34 4.26 -27.05
C PHE A 1028 -26.00 3.68 -26.55
N LEU A 1029 -25.98 2.48 -25.95
CA LEU A 1029 -24.78 1.88 -25.38
C LEU A 1029 -23.99 1.13 -26.46
N LYS A 1030 -22.68 1.41 -26.53
CA LYS A 1030 -21.73 0.64 -27.36
C LYS A 1030 -21.31 -0.66 -26.66
N THR A 1031 -21.02 -0.57 -25.36
CA THR A 1031 -20.64 -1.72 -24.51
C THR A 1031 -21.19 -1.55 -23.11
N ALA A 1032 -21.50 -2.68 -22.47
CA ALA A 1032 -21.88 -2.75 -21.07
C ALA A 1032 -21.26 -4.00 -20.44
N THR A 1033 -20.62 -3.83 -19.30
CA THR A 1033 -19.99 -4.89 -18.53
C THR A 1033 -20.50 -4.81 -17.10
N VAL A 1034 -20.86 -5.96 -16.54
CA VAL A 1034 -21.24 -6.08 -15.13
C VAL A 1034 -20.34 -7.14 -14.52
N GLY A 1035 -19.76 -6.86 -13.36
CA GLY A 1035 -18.89 -7.80 -12.68
C GLY A 1035 -19.08 -7.86 -11.18
N PHE A 1036 -18.65 -8.97 -10.62
CA PHE A 1036 -18.37 -9.14 -9.20
C PHE A 1036 -16.86 -9.00 -9.00
N VAL A 1037 -16.47 -8.33 -7.93
CA VAL A 1037 -15.08 -8.13 -7.54
C VAL A 1037 -14.88 -8.54 -6.09
N GLY A 1038 -13.69 -9.02 -5.75
CA GLY A 1038 -13.31 -9.29 -4.37
C GLY A 1038 -11.81 -9.12 -4.16
N ARG A 1039 -11.44 -8.76 -2.93
CA ARG A 1039 -10.06 -8.50 -2.52
C ARG A 1039 -9.77 -9.11 -1.15
N ASN A 1040 -8.54 -9.60 -0.96
CA ASN A 1040 -8.07 -10.26 0.26
C ASN A 1040 -9.03 -11.39 0.71
N LEU A 1041 -9.50 -12.19 -0.24
CA LEU A 1041 -10.60 -13.12 -0.02
C LEU A 1041 -10.20 -14.33 0.81
N TRP A 1042 -8.95 -14.79 0.69
CA TRP A 1042 -8.51 -16.01 1.36
C TRP A 1042 -7.01 -16.02 1.61
N MET A 1043 -6.63 -16.20 2.88
CA MET A 1043 -5.29 -16.61 3.27
C MET A 1043 -5.15 -18.12 3.03
N ILE A 1044 -4.42 -18.49 1.97
CA ILE A 1044 -4.28 -19.87 1.50
C ILE A 1044 -3.32 -20.66 2.40
N SER A 1045 -2.23 -20.01 2.82
CA SER A 1045 -1.22 -20.58 3.71
C SER A 1045 -0.57 -19.47 4.53
N LEU A 1046 -0.25 -19.80 5.78
CA LEU A 1046 0.60 -19.02 6.68
C LEU A 1046 1.69 -19.93 7.24
N ALA A 1047 2.72 -19.33 7.83
CA ALA A 1047 3.68 -20.07 8.62
C ALA A 1047 3.01 -20.76 9.82
N GLU A 1048 3.50 -21.95 10.19
CA GLU A 1048 2.94 -22.74 11.29
C GLU A 1048 3.12 -22.06 12.66
N ASP A 1049 4.15 -21.21 12.83
CA ASP A 1049 4.39 -20.45 14.06
C ASP A 1049 3.50 -19.20 14.18
N ASN A 1050 2.90 -18.73 13.08
CA ASN A 1050 1.94 -17.61 13.07
C ASN A 1050 0.52 -18.08 13.43
N ILE A 1051 0.34 -18.54 14.67
CA ILE A 1051 -0.86 -19.21 15.17
C ILE A 1051 -2.10 -18.31 15.20
N HIS A 1052 -1.94 -17.00 15.37
CA HIS A 1052 -3.06 -16.04 15.39
C HIS A 1052 -3.38 -15.42 14.02
N ASN A 1053 -2.86 -16.02 12.94
CA ASN A 1053 -3.21 -15.69 11.56
C ASN A 1053 -2.93 -14.24 11.13
N TRP A 1054 -1.91 -13.58 11.68
CA TRP A 1054 -1.54 -12.23 11.25
C TRP A 1054 -1.19 -12.20 9.75
N ASP A 1055 -1.67 -11.20 9.00
CA ASP A 1055 -1.26 -11.00 7.60
C ASP A 1055 0.07 -10.22 7.56
N PRO A 1056 1.22 -10.86 7.21
CA PRO A 1056 2.52 -10.20 7.24
C PRO A 1056 2.67 -9.10 6.19
N SER A 1057 1.80 -9.05 5.18
CA SER A 1057 1.84 -8.00 4.15
C SER A 1057 1.13 -6.71 4.57
N GLU A 1058 0.42 -6.71 5.70
CA GLU A 1058 -0.39 -5.58 6.18
C GLU A 1058 0.12 -4.94 7.50
N MET A 1059 1.28 -5.39 8.00
CA MET A 1059 1.90 -4.86 9.22
C MET A 1059 2.45 -3.44 9.04
N SER A 1060 2.03 -2.49 9.90
CA SER A 1060 2.38 -1.07 9.74
C SER A 1060 3.85 -0.76 10.07
N GLN A 1061 4.54 -1.62 10.84
CA GLN A 1061 5.89 -1.37 11.34
C GLN A 1061 6.92 -2.31 10.71
N THR A 1062 8.18 -1.87 10.68
CA THR A 1062 9.27 -2.66 10.07
C THR A 1062 9.66 -3.87 10.93
N TYR A 1063 9.52 -3.77 12.26
CA TYR A 1063 9.80 -4.87 13.17
C TYR A 1063 8.66 -5.89 13.27
N GLY A 1064 7.45 -5.55 12.80
CA GLY A 1064 6.30 -6.44 12.80
C GLY A 1064 4.98 -5.79 13.21
N GLU A 1065 4.16 -6.55 13.93
CA GLU A 1065 2.83 -6.21 14.40
C GLU A 1065 2.93 -5.51 15.77
N ASN A 1066 2.26 -4.36 15.92
CA ASN A 1066 2.42 -3.47 17.08
C ASN A 1066 1.07 -3.01 17.66
N ALA A 1067 0.13 -3.93 17.87
CA ALA A 1067 -1.29 -3.64 18.10
C ALA A 1067 -1.91 -2.80 16.97
N GLY A 1068 -1.53 -3.15 15.73
CA GLY A 1068 -1.97 -2.48 14.52
C GLY A 1068 -3.45 -2.71 14.21
N LEU A 1069 -4.02 -1.85 13.39
CA LEU A 1069 -5.38 -2.03 12.88
C LEU A 1069 -5.47 -3.33 12.04
N PRO A 1070 -6.62 -4.03 12.04
CA PRO A 1070 -6.73 -5.30 11.35
C PRO A 1070 -6.88 -5.11 9.83
N GLY A 1071 -6.50 -6.13 9.07
CA GLY A 1071 -6.75 -6.16 7.64
C GLY A 1071 -8.23 -6.22 7.29
N THR A 1072 -8.56 -6.09 6.01
CA THR A 1072 -9.95 -6.20 5.52
C THR A 1072 -10.11 -7.21 4.39
N ARG A 1073 -11.28 -7.84 4.35
CA ARG A 1073 -11.77 -8.63 3.23
C ARG A 1073 -12.88 -7.86 2.53
N SER A 1074 -12.73 -7.67 1.22
CA SER A 1074 -13.64 -6.85 0.41
C SER A 1074 -14.38 -7.70 -0.63
N TYR A 1075 -15.65 -7.40 -0.86
CA TYR A 1075 -16.42 -7.94 -1.99
C TYR A 1075 -17.39 -6.90 -2.54
N GLY A 1076 -17.69 -6.94 -3.82
CA GLY A 1076 -18.45 -5.87 -4.45
C GLY A 1076 -18.87 -6.14 -5.88
N PHE A 1077 -19.43 -5.10 -6.48
CA PHE A 1077 -19.93 -5.11 -7.85
C PHE A 1077 -19.33 -3.96 -8.64
N ASP A 1078 -19.09 -4.20 -9.92
CA ASP A 1078 -18.61 -3.22 -10.87
C ASP A 1078 -19.55 -3.16 -12.08
N VAL A 1079 -19.89 -1.96 -12.52
CA VAL A 1079 -20.67 -1.72 -13.72
C VAL A 1079 -19.93 -0.72 -14.58
N LYS A 1080 -19.64 -1.11 -15.82
CA LYS A 1080 -18.96 -0.28 -16.80
C LYS A 1080 -19.82 -0.13 -18.05
N LEU A 1081 -20.10 1.11 -18.44
CA LEU A 1081 -20.92 1.48 -19.59
C LEU A 1081 -20.13 2.39 -20.53
N THR A 1082 -20.20 2.13 -21.83
CA THR A 1082 -19.56 2.98 -22.86
C THR A 1082 -20.58 3.38 -23.92
N PHE A 1083 -20.51 4.63 -24.36
CA PHE A 1083 -21.49 5.31 -25.22
C PHE A 1083 -20.87 5.79 -26.54
#